data_AF-A0A940AVW3-F1
#
_entry.id   AF-A0A940AVW3-F1
#
_cell.length_a   1.000
_cell.length_b   1.000
_cell.length_c   1.000
_cell.angle_alpha   90.00
_cell.angle_beta   90.00
_cell.angle_gamma   90.00
#
_symmetry.space_group_name_H-M   'P 1'
#
loop_
_entity.id
_entity.type
_entity.pdbx_description
1 polymer ?
#
loop_
_entity_poly.entity_id
_entity_poly.type
_entity_poly.pdbx_seq_one_letter_code
_entity_poly.pdbx_strand_id
1 'polypeptide(L)'
;MRYANIDFNVVYVDPSKSSSGNGTTPAQALNALPSTAASFADNTCYLIRRTAETKAAVIPNGTNSSIKNLLLLGMPNASDELYELMPSEAKSAWGGDSAEYANIQSTAASGSFAAPNVNVFLLHRVYLFRDGINADQYILKFNYTSSPGIGCYSFQHCKFGSRGINVDKSSYTGAVSASRLKSYVYVYYARMLDIRDCTINHALTGNTQNPCGFYCYFADMLNVQDVRVYSPVWTDYTSNAYPLYLAGTTQKGVECIIRNVSQTVRMNGSSGTHVPTLLYLQGHIHCAVENVSVAMGAVLDATNPTSLSIDYTMMYFGSVYELSVKTLAVSLPSVWYAKSPVLEFNRCYSGNYVPGVVKRIEGVDIRLASTAGIGEVCTYANATSTRESYAAVVMSFSSSDCTMYAKVMEATDITVKVPRGKALYAENIRLTDAEFEGTVLLSSTEADIRSIKTWFPGKALYAQSGTHARVRLMEGNPTNPDYTYNEDPLVFSSYDNYGSVFVDESNASLAPMMTTSSKASHIYQGIGCNSEGADGHFAFRCANGLCDTWSVRRTGGGTAALKLLNNTCSGAEMMVLGRRPFNGMQLTPTTTGRHMLKAHIAFKGYGSPVELYRQFVVSATVKGKVYYSTLHGRWADDSASSWVNDSDLTQLVLEMPVDIAEVSPVDVRVYFAWYASGGFVYLDPAVELVKL
;
A
#
# COMPACT_ATOMS: atom_id res chain seq x y z
N MET A 1 -10.76 11.68 43.48
CA MET A 1 -10.36 12.19 42.15
C MET A 1 -11.47 11.86 41.17
N ARG A 2 -11.91 12.80 40.31
CA ARG A 2 -12.95 12.51 39.31
C ARG A 2 -12.32 12.26 37.94
N TYR A 3 -12.67 11.15 37.28
CA TYR A 3 -12.22 10.79 35.93
C TYR A 3 -13.35 10.07 35.21
N ALA A 4 -13.59 10.38 33.92
CA ALA A 4 -14.68 9.79 33.13
C ALA A 4 -16.06 9.83 33.84
N ASN A 5 -16.35 10.90 34.58
CA ASN A 5 -17.55 11.07 35.41
C ASN A 5 -17.73 10.05 36.55
N ILE A 6 -16.65 9.38 36.96
CA ILE A 6 -16.61 8.48 38.12
C ILE A 6 -15.71 9.09 39.19
N ASP A 7 -16.17 9.04 40.45
CA ASP A 7 -15.36 9.43 41.60
C ASP A 7 -14.53 8.24 42.06
N PHE A 8 -13.21 8.39 41.98
CA PHE A 8 -12.23 7.41 42.42
C PHE A 8 -11.70 7.74 43.81
N ASN A 9 -11.69 6.74 44.69
CA ASN A 9 -10.90 6.75 45.91
C ASN A 9 -9.42 6.63 45.57
N VAL A 10 -8.58 7.55 46.06
CA VAL A 10 -7.14 7.55 45.77
C VAL A 10 -6.41 6.75 46.85
N VAL A 11 -5.63 5.77 46.43
CA VAL A 11 -4.75 4.98 47.29
C VAL A 11 -3.31 5.21 46.86
N TYR A 12 -2.50 5.77 47.75
CA TYR A 12 -1.09 6.10 47.51
C TYR A 12 -0.21 4.86 47.66
N VAL A 13 0.63 4.56 46.66
CA VAL A 13 1.55 3.42 46.64
C VAL A 13 2.98 3.90 46.34
N ASP A 14 3.92 3.64 47.24
CA ASP A 14 5.36 3.90 47.06
C ASP A 14 6.17 2.61 47.25
N PRO A 15 6.50 1.90 46.15
CA PRO A 15 7.24 0.64 46.22
C PRO A 15 8.69 0.77 46.70
N SER A 16 9.18 1.99 46.95
CA SER A 16 10.51 2.21 47.51
C SER A 16 10.54 2.17 49.04
N LYS A 17 9.39 2.27 49.72
CA LYS A 17 9.31 2.27 51.18
C LYS A 17 9.67 0.90 51.78
N SER A 18 10.38 0.92 52.91
CA SER A 18 10.75 -0.29 53.67
C SER A 18 9.59 -0.88 54.48
N SER A 19 8.58 -0.08 54.81
CA SER A 19 7.38 -0.50 55.55
C SER A 19 6.12 0.07 54.91
N SER A 20 5.02 -0.69 55.01
CA SER A 20 3.73 -0.28 54.45
C SER A 20 3.00 0.69 55.38
N GLY A 21 2.45 1.77 54.82
CA GLY A 21 1.50 2.64 55.50
C GLY A 21 0.04 2.17 55.32
N ASN A 22 -0.90 3.11 55.35
CA ASN A 22 -2.34 2.86 55.16
C ASN A 22 -2.87 3.32 53.79
N GLY A 23 -2.03 3.95 52.97
CA GLY A 23 -2.38 4.42 51.63
C GLY A 23 -3.23 5.68 51.56
N THR A 24 -3.44 6.41 52.66
CA THR A 24 -4.34 7.59 52.73
C THR A 24 -3.66 8.92 52.38
N THR A 25 -2.32 8.99 52.47
CA THR A 25 -1.51 10.15 52.09
C THR A 25 -0.21 9.69 51.44
N PRO A 26 0.51 10.55 50.68
CA PRO A 26 1.83 10.21 50.15
C PRO A 26 2.83 9.75 51.23
N ALA A 27 2.82 10.38 52.41
CA ALA A 27 3.71 10.01 53.52
C ALA A 27 3.36 8.63 54.10
N GLN A 28 2.07 8.28 54.15
CA GLN A 28 1.55 7.00 54.62
C GLN A 28 1.24 6.03 53.48
N ALA A 29 1.89 6.16 52.33
CA ALA A 29 1.67 5.29 51.18
C ALA A 29 1.89 3.81 51.51
N LEU A 30 1.13 2.93 50.86
CA LEU A 30 1.38 1.48 50.84
C LEU A 30 2.74 1.21 50.19
N ASN A 31 3.46 0.17 50.61
CA ASN A 31 4.71 -0.21 49.94
C ASN A 31 4.52 -1.20 48.78
N ALA A 32 3.29 -1.63 48.52
CA ALA A 32 2.94 -2.57 47.45
C ALA A 32 1.49 -2.36 47.00
N LEU A 33 1.20 -2.83 45.79
CA LEU A 33 -0.17 -3.06 45.34
C LEU A 33 -0.81 -4.22 46.12
N PRO A 34 -2.15 -4.37 46.11
CA PRO A 34 -2.81 -5.52 46.71
C PRO A 34 -2.21 -6.84 46.23
N SER A 35 -1.94 -7.78 47.16
CA SER A 35 -1.21 -9.02 46.88
C SER A 35 -2.02 -10.07 46.12
N THR A 36 -3.34 -9.91 46.02
CA THR A 36 -4.25 -10.79 45.27
C THR A 36 -5.16 -9.96 44.38
N ALA A 37 -5.55 -10.49 43.21
CA ALA A 37 -6.45 -9.78 42.30
C ALA A 37 -7.79 -9.41 42.98
N ALA A 38 -8.32 -10.29 43.83
CA ALA A 38 -9.57 -10.08 44.57
C ALA A 38 -9.51 -8.91 45.58
N SER A 39 -8.32 -8.50 46.00
CA SER A 39 -8.13 -7.39 46.95
C SER A 39 -8.09 -6.02 46.29
N PHE A 40 -8.13 -5.96 44.95
CA PHE A 40 -8.33 -4.69 44.25
C PHE A 40 -9.79 -4.22 44.46
N ALA A 41 -9.93 -2.98 44.88
CA ALA A 41 -11.23 -2.37 45.16
C ALA A 41 -11.81 -1.69 43.92
N ASP A 42 -13.13 -1.70 43.81
CA ASP A 42 -13.87 -0.95 42.78
C ASP A 42 -13.74 0.57 43.00
N ASN A 43 -13.93 1.36 41.94
CA ASN A 43 -13.82 2.83 41.97
C ASN A 43 -12.55 3.33 42.66
N THR A 44 -11.43 2.64 42.45
CA THR A 44 -10.16 2.96 43.11
C THR A 44 -9.09 3.36 42.09
N CYS A 45 -8.39 4.46 42.40
CA CYS A 45 -7.19 4.90 41.73
C CYS A 45 -5.99 4.57 42.60
N TYR A 46 -5.21 3.57 42.19
CA TYR A 46 -3.91 3.32 42.80
C TYR A 46 -2.91 4.30 42.19
N LEU A 47 -2.59 5.38 42.92
CA LEU A 47 -1.63 6.39 42.54
C LEU A 47 -0.23 5.94 42.98
N ILE A 48 0.60 5.58 42.01
CA ILE A 48 1.88 4.91 42.22
C ILE A 48 3.02 5.90 42.00
N ARG A 49 3.92 6.01 42.99
CA ARG A 49 5.11 6.85 42.89
C ARG A 49 6.05 6.36 41.77
N ARG A 50 6.67 7.29 41.05
CA ARG A 50 7.70 6.97 40.05
C ARG A 50 9.02 6.71 40.74
N THR A 51 9.60 5.54 40.50
CA THR A 51 10.78 5.04 41.22
C THR A 51 11.80 4.44 40.25
N ALA A 52 12.98 4.06 40.73
CA ALA A 52 13.90 3.26 39.94
C ALA A 52 13.31 1.87 39.60
N GLU A 53 13.73 1.27 38.48
CA GLU A 53 13.24 -0.04 38.00
C GLU A 53 13.40 -1.17 39.02
N THR A 54 14.40 -1.06 39.91
CA THR A 54 14.66 -1.99 41.04
C THR A 54 13.62 -1.91 42.15
N LYS A 55 12.75 -0.90 42.14
CA LYS A 55 11.67 -0.67 43.10
C LYS A 55 10.33 -0.71 42.38
N ALA A 56 9.90 -1.90 42.00
CA ALA A 56 8.65 -2.13 41.27
C ALA A 56 7.55 -2.71 42.17
N ALA A 57 6.32 -2.25 41.98
CA ALA A 57 5.15 -2.90 42.56
C ALA A 57 4.83 -4.19 41.78
N VAL A 58 4.28 -5.21 42.44
CA VAL A 58 3.88 -6.46 41.78
C VAL A 58 2.40 -6.39 41.43
N ILE A 59 2.05 -6.67 40.17
CA ILE A 59 0.65 -6.94 39.79
C ILE A 59 0.36 -8.43 40.06
N PRO A 60 -0.67 -8.77 40.88
CA PRO A 60 -0.92 -10.16 41.21
C PRO A 60 -1.64 -10.88 40.07
N ASN A 61 -1.56 -12.21 40.10
CA ASN A 61 -2.37 -13.06 39.24
C ASN A 61 -3.71 -13.36 39.92
N GLY A 62 -4.73 -13.60 39.09
CA GLY A 62 -6.05 -13.99 39.54
C GLY A 62 -7.14 -13.23 38.78
N THR A 63 -8.38 -13.61 39.05
CA THR A 63 -9.55 -12.96 38.44
C THR A 63 -10.29 -12.15 39.49
N ASN A 64 -10.65 -10.92 39.15
CA ASN A 64 -11.55 -10.10 39.95
C ASN A 64 -12.74 -9.64 39.08
N SER A 65 -13.87 -10.30 39.26
CA SER A 65 -15.11 -10.00 38.56
C SER A 65 -15.97 -8.93 39.26
N SER A 66 -15.53 -8.44 40.42
CA SER A 66 -16.28 -7.47 41.23
C SER A 66 -15.96 -6.01 40.89
N ILE A 67 -14.82 -5.74 40.26
CA ILE A 67 -14.42 -4.39 39.86
C ILE A 67 -15.10 -3.97 38.55
N LYS A 68 -15.60 -2.74 38.55
CA LYS A 68 -16.17 -2.02 37.40
C LYS A 68 -15.26 -0.91 36.93
N ASN A 69 -14.58 -0.21 37.84
CA ASN A 69 -13.74 0.92 37.48
C ASN A 69 -12.41 0.84 38.25
N LEU A 70 -11.29 0.92 37.52
CA LEU A 70 -9.95 0.79 38.10
C LEU A 70 -8.95 1.68 37.37
N LEU A 71 -8.20 2.49 38.11
CA LEU A 71 -7.05 3.24 37.55
C LEU A 71 -5.75 2.74 38.20
N LEU A 72 -4.78 2.39 37.37
CA LEU A 72 -3.39 2.14 37.76
C LEU A 72 -2.55 3.30 37.21
N LEU A 73 -2.31 4.28 38.08
CA LEU A 73 -1.84 5.59 37.64
C LEU A 73 -0.48 5.86 38.26
N GLY A 74 0.58 5.76 37.47
CA GLY A 74 1.87 6.35 37.84
C GLY A 74 1.72 7.86 37.94
N MET A 75 2.32 8.47 38.97
CA MET A 75 2.26 9.91 39.20
C MET A 75 2.59 10.67 37.90
N PRO A 76 1.66 11.45 37.32
CA PRO A 76 1.88 12.18 36.08
C PRO A 76 3.03 13.18 36.19
N ASN A 77 3.67 13.49 35.07
CA ASN A 77 4.55 14.65 34.93
C ASN A 77 3.72 15.92 34.83
N ALA A 78 4.31 17.07 35.18
CA ALA A 78 3.66 18.38 35.05
C ALA A 78 3.20 18.71 33.61
N SER A 79 3.78 18.06 32.59
CA SER A 79 3.39 18.22 31.20
C SER A 79 2.17 17.39 30.78
N ASP A 80 1.74 16.42 31.59
CA ASP A 80 0.64 15.53 31.23
C ASP A 80 -0.70 16.16 31.56
N GLU A 81 -1.72 15.91 30.72
CA GLU A 81 -3.07 16.43 30.93
C GLU A 81 -3.70 15.99 32.27
N LEU A 82 -3.37 14.77 32.73
CA LEU A 82 -3.89 14.24 34.00
C LEU A 82 -3.21 14.86 35.23
N TYR A 83 -2.09 15.56 35.09
CA TYR A 83 -1.39 16.14 36.23
C TYR A 83 -2.29 17.07 37.03
N GLU A 84 -3.09 17.90 36.35
CA GLU A 84 -3.94 18.86 37.04
C GLU A 84 -5.03 18.22 37.90
N LEU A 85 -5.44 17.00 37.55
CA LEU A 85 -6.43 16.22 38.30
C LEU A 85 -5.85 15.53 39.54
N MET A 86 -4.54 15.58 39.75
CA MET A 86 -3.88 14.95 40.90
C MET A 86 -4.06 15.74 42.20
N PRO A 87 -4.18 15.07 43.36
CA PRO A 87 -4.21 15.73 44.66
C PRO A 87 -2.95 16.60 44.91
N SER A 88 -3.11 17.76 45.54
CA SER A 88 -2.04 18.75 45.76
C SER A 88 -0.87 18.19 46.58
N GLU A 89 -1.17 17.34 47.56
CA GLU A 89 -0.17 16.64 48.37
C GLU A 89 0.66 15.66 47.53
N ALA A 90 0.06 15.03 46.52
CA ALA A 90 0.77 14.13 45.60
C ALA A 90 1.68 14.92 44.67
N LYS A 91 1.17 16.03 44.11
CA LYS A 91 1.95 16.97 43.28
C LYS A 91 3.19 17.46 44.03
N SER A 92 3.02 17.86 45.28
CA SER A 92 4.10 18.38 46.13
C SER A 92 5.12 17.29 46.50
N ALA A 93 4.67 16.07 46.80
CA ALA A 93 5.54 15.00 47.27
C ALA A 93 6.28 14.28 46.14
N TRP A 94 5.60 14.02 45.01
CA TRP A 94 6.06 13.09 43.96
C TRP A 94 6.13 13.73 42.57
N GLY A 95 5.60 14.94 42.39
CA GLY A 95 5.63 15.63 41.09
C GLY A 95 7.04 15.90 40.56
N GLY A 96 8.02 16.05 41.45
CA GLY A 96 9.43 16.27 41.12
C GLY A 96 10.28 15.01 40.96
N ASP A 97 9.70 13.80 41.03
CA ASP A 97 10.47 12.55 40.87
C ASP A 97 11.10 12.48 39.46
N SER A 98 12.36 12.02 39.37
CA SER A 98 13.15 11.99 38.11
C SER A 98 12.88 10.76 37.24
N ALA A 99 12.33 9.68 37.82
CA ALA A 99 11.98 8.49 37.07
C ALA A 99 10.81 8.77 36.13
N GLU A 100 10.89 8.29 34.88
CA GLU A 100 9.89 8.59 33.86
C GLU A 100 8.55 7.86 34.09
N TYR A 101 8.61 6.67 34.70
CA TYR A 101 7.46 5.78 34.91
C TYR A 101 7.38 5.28 36.36
N ALA A 102 6.17 4.94 36.79
CA ALA A 102 5.96 4.02 37.89
C ALA A 102 6.18 2.58 37.40
N ASN A 103 6.89 1.77 38.17
CA ASN A 103 7.28 0.42 37.75
C ASN A 103 6.30 -0.62 38.28
N ILE A 104 5.67 -1.39 37.40
CA ILE A 104 4.81 -2.53 37.74
C ILE A 104 5.35 -3.79 37.06
N GLN A 105 5.64 -4.82 37.85
CA GLN A 105 6.16 -6.09 37.37
C GLN A 105 5.13 -7.22 37.51
N SER A 106 5.08 -8.08 36.50
CA SER A 106 4.52 -9.43 36.64
C SER A 106 5.63 -10.41 37.04
N THR A 107 5.31 -11.29 37.98
CA THR A 107 6.23 -12.32 38.50
C THR A 107 5.77 -13.74 38.18
N ALA A 108 4.72 -13.92 37.37
CA ALA A 108 4.31 -15.25 36.90
C ALA A 108 4.33 -15.36 35.38
N ALA A 109 4.93 -16.44 34.88
CA ALA A 109 4.98 -16.73 33.45
C ALA A 109 3.59 -17.12 32.91
N SER A 110 2.81 -17.89 33.68
CA SER A 110 1.56 -18.52 33.25
C SER A 110 0.33 -18.01 34.02
N GLY A 111 0.21 -16.69 34.22
CA GLY A 111 -0.92 -16.06 34.92
C GLY A 111 -1.25 -14.67 34.38
N SER A 112 -2.45 -14.20 34.70
CA SER A 112 -2.94 -12.86 34.32
C SER A 112 -3.61 -12.20 35.52
N PHE A 113 -3.53 -10.87 35.58
CA PHE A 113 -4.52 -10.06 36.28
C PHE A 113 -5.74 -9.91 35.37
N ALA A 114 -6.79 -10.67 35.66
CA ALA A 114 -8.00 -10.71 34.87
C ALA A 114 -9.11 -9.88 35.52
N ALA A 115 -9.61 -8.88 34.80
CA ALA A 115 -10.69 -8.01 35.20
C ALA A 115 -11.83 -8.11 34.17
N PRO A 116 -12.58 -9.24 34.14
CA PRO A 116 -13.51 -9.52 33.07
C PRO A 116 -14.65 -8.52 32.98
N ASN A 117 -15.02 -7.89 34.10
CA ASN A 117 -16.21 -7.05 34.24
C ASN A 117 -15.93 -5.54 34.32
N VAL A 118 -14.69 -5.12 34.06
CA VAL A 118 -14.29 -3.71 34.17
C VAL A 118 -14.85 -2.91 32.99
N ASN A 119 -15.51 -1.81 33.30
CA ASN A 119 -16.09 -0.86 32.36
C ASN A 119 -15.15 0.30 32.06
N VAL A 120 -14.36 0.76 33.04
CA VAL A 120 -13.38 1.83 32.86
C VAL A 120 -12.03 1.40 33.42
N PHE A 121 -11.03 1.35 32.55
CA PHE A 121 -9.65 1.08 32.94
C PHE A 121 -8.71 2.13 32.35
N LEU A 122 -7.79 2.62 33.18
CA LEU A 122 -6.68 3.46 32.76
C LEU A 122 -5.37 2.92 33.32
N LEU A 123 -4.40 2.73 32.43
CA LEU A 123 -2.99 2.61 32.78
C LEU A 123 -2.28 3.87 32.30
N HIS A 124 -1.67 4.63 33.21
CA HIS A 124 -1.02 5.89 32.86
C HIS A 124 0.36 6.01 33.50
N ARG A 125 1.40 6.41 32.74
CA ARG A 125 2.79 6.52 33.22
C ARG A 125 3.31 5.29 33.96
N VAL A 126 2.99 4.11 33.44
CA VAL A 126 3.48 2.85 33.98
C VAL A 126 4.46 2.20 33.01
N TYR A 127 5.58 1.71 33.53
CA TYR A 127 6.39 0.69 32.88
C TYR A 127 5.91 -0.67 33.36
N LEU A 128 5.18 -1.38 32.50
CA LEU A 128 4.65 -2.72 32.76
C LEU A 128 5.61 -3.76 32.17
N PHE A 129 6.19 -4.59 33.01
CA PHE A 129 7.23 -5.52 32.56
C PHE A 129 7.25 -6.86 33.28
N ARG A 130 8.08 -7.77 32.75
CA ARG A 130 8.44 -9.05 33.37
C ARG A 130 9.82 -8.99 33.99
N ASP A 131 9.99 -9.70 35.10
CA ASP A 131 11.29 -9.85 35.76
C ASP A 131 11.76 -11.30 35.69
N GLY A 132 12.70 -11.59 34.79
CA GLY A 132 13.33 -12.91 34.71
C GLY A 132 12.45 -14.08 34.26
N ILE A 133 11.18 -13.85 33.89
CA ILE A 133 10.19 -14.88 33.54
C ILE A 133 9.79 -14.85 32.06
N ASN A 134 9.29 -15.99 31.56
CA ASN A 134 8.73 -16.07 30.20
C ASN A 134 7.33 -15.43 30.10
N ALA A 135 6.91 -15.12 28.88
CA ALA A 135 5.66 -14.46 28.51
C ALA A 135 4.61 -15.45 28.00
N ASP A 136 4.32 -16.48 28.81
CA ASP A 136 3.42 -17.56 28.41
C ASP A 136 1.93 -17.16 28.50
N GLN A 137 1.61 -16.10 29.24
CA GLN A 137 0.29 -15.46 29.28
C GLN A 137 0.34 -13.93 29.30
N TYR A 138 -0.79 -13.31 28.97
CA TYR A 138 -0.97 -11.85 29.02
C TYR A 138 -0.94 -11.34 30.46
N ILE A 139 -0.28 -10.20 30.72
CA ILE A 139 -0.22 -9.62 32.08
C ILE A 139 -1.59 -9.08 32.49
N LEU A 140 -2.19 -8.24 31.64
CA LEU A 140 -3.52 -7.67 31.84
C LEU A 140 -4.52 -8.33 30.90
N LYS A 141 -5.68 -8.72 31.44
CA LYS A 141 -6.68 -9.45 30.68
C LYS A 141 -8.10 -8.94 30.93
N PHE A 142 -8.75 -8.46 29.88
CA PHE A 142 -10.10 -7.90 29.87
C PHE A 142 -11.01 -8.77 28.99
N ASN A 143 -11.71 -9.72 29.61
CA ASN A 143 -12.46 -10.79 28.92
C ASN A 143 -13.98 -10.59 28.97
N TYR A 144 -14.47 -9.38 28.73
CA TYR A 144 -15.90 -9.16 28.70
C TYR A 144 -16.50 -9.84 27.45
N THR A 145 -17.50 -10.72 27.61
CA THR A 145 -18.03 -11.57 26.52
C THR A 145 -19.48 -11.29 26.13
N SER A 146 -20.21 -10.39 26.80
CA SER A 146 -21.64 -10.15 26.52
C SER A 146 -22.12 -8.72 26.78
N SER A 147 -22.79 -8.08 25.82
CA SER A 147 -23.50 -6.78 25.96
C SER A 147 -24.44 -6.69 27.20
N PRO A 148 -24.67 -5.52 27.85
CA PRO A 148 -24.31 -4.15 27.44
C PRO A 148 -23.01 -3.55 28.02
N GLY A 149 -22.27 -4.26 28.88
CA GLY A 149 -21.13 -3.69 29.64
C GLY A 149 -19.76 -3.71 28.94
N ILE A 150 -19.69 -3.44 27.63
CA ILE A 150 -18.40 -3.37 26.94
C ILE A 150 -17.64 -2.13 27.44
N GLY A 151 -16.46 -2.32 28.04
CA GLY A 151 -15.69 -1.26 28.70
C GLY A 151 -14.86 -0.37 27.76
N CYS A 152 -14.39 0.74 28.31
CA CYS A 152 -13.40 1.65 27.72
C CYS A 152 -12.06 1.45 28.42
N TYR A 153 -11.03 1.11 27.65
CA TYR A 153 -9.69 0.82 28.16
C TYR A 153 -8.68 1.78 27.53
N SER A 154 -7.91 2.46 28.38
CA SER A 154 -6.93 3.45 27.95
C SER A 154 -5.54 3.15 28.53
N PHE A 155 -4.52 3.27 27.68
CA PHE A 155 -3.11 3.08 28.00
C PHE A 155 -2.36 4.32 27.51
N GLN A 156 -1.85 5.13 28.43
CA GLN A 156 -1.33 6.45 28.11
C GLN A 156 0.06 6.66 28.72
N HIS A 157 1.01 7.18 27.94
CA HIS A 157 2.37 7.46 28.42
C HIS A 157 3.02 6.23 29.06
N CYS A 158 2.77 5.02 28.53
CA CYS A 158 3.21 3.77 29.14
C CYS A 158 4.41 3.15 28.40
N LYS A 159 5.18 2.34 29.11
CA LYS A 159 6.21 1.46 28.54
C LYS A 159 5.84 0.00 28.77
N PHE A 160 6.13 -0.87 27.80
CA PHE A 160 5.93 -2.32 27.90
C PHE A 160 7.22 -3.06 27.55
N GLY A 161 7.63 -4.04 28.37
CA GLY A 161 8.90 -4.73 28.15
C GLY A 161 9.26 -5.81 29.16
N SER A 162 10.56 -6.01 29.35
CA SER A 162 11.14 -6.91 30.35
C SER A 162 12.28 -6.19 31.07
N ARG A 163 12.42 -6.44 32.38
CA ARG A 163 13.46 -5.83 33.19
C ARG A 163 14.83 -6.06 32.57
N GLY A 164 15.61 -4.98 32.44
CA GLY A 164 16.96 -5.02 31.88
C GLY A 164 17.06 -5.24 30.36
N ILE A 165 15.95 -5.44 29.64
CA ILE A 165 15.93 -5.58 28.18
C ILE A 165 15.35 -4.30 27.56
N ASN A 166 16.24 -3.37 27.22
CA ASN A 166 15.91 -2.01 26.80
C ASN A 166 16.17 -1.79 25.30
N VAL A 167 15.51 -2.59 24.46
CA VAL A 167 15.68 -2.52 22.99
C VAL A 167 15.22 -1.19 22.39
N ASP A 168 14.43 -0.41 23.14
CA ASP A 168 14.05 0.98 22.86
C ASP A 168 15.21 1.98 22.96
N LYS A 169 16.29 1.62 23.66
CA LYS A 169 17.47 2.46 23.80
C LYS A 169 18.51 2.09 22.74
N SER A 170 19.00 3.10 22.01
CA SER A 170 20.01 2.94 20.97
C SER A 170 21.32 2.34 21.48
N SER A 171 21.66 2.57 22.76
CA SER A 171 22.86 2.05 23.42
C SER A 171 22.77 0.58 23.83
N TYR A 172 21.61 -0.06 23.76
CA TYR A 172 21.44 -1.45 24.17
C TYR A 172 21.94 -2.41 23.08
N THR A 173 22.82 -3.36 23.43
CA THR A 173 23.49 -4.29 22.49
C THR A 173 23.39 -5.76 22.94
N GLY A 174 22.29 -6.13 23.61
CA GLY A 174 22.07 -7.52 24.06
C GLY A 174 21.10 -8.26 23.12
N ALA A 175 21.58 -9.30 22.45
CA ALA A 175 20.70 -10.18 21.66
C ALA A 175 19.55 -10.74 22.54
N VAL A 176 18.35 -10.78 21.97
CA VAL A 176 17.13 -11.25 22.64
C VAL A 176 16.85 -12.68 22.21
N SER A 177 16.93 -13.62 23.14
CA SER A 177 16.69 -15.05 22.87
C SER A 177 15.54 -15.63 23.71
N ALA A 178 15.03 -14.89 24.70
CA ALA A 178 14.03 -15.36 25.64
C ALA A 178 12.65 -14.76 25.36
N SER A 179 11.60 -15.55 25.62
CA SER A 179 10.20 -15.17 25.40
C SER A 179 9.74 -14.18 26.46
N ARG A 180 10.12 -12.91 26.37
CA ARG A 180 9.83 -11.92 27.41
C ARG A 180 9.19 -10.62 26.91
N LEU A 181 9.34 -10.32 25.62
CA LEU A 181 8.89 -9.08 25.01
C LEU A 181 7.55 -9.26 24.25
N LYS A 182 6.51 -9.76 24.91
CA LYS A 182 5.16 -9.95 24.31
C LYS A 182 4.12 -10.20 25.40
N SER A 183 2.87 -10.47 25.01
CA SER A 183 1.77 -10.84 25.91
C SER A 183 1.53 -9.78 27.00
N TYR A 184 1.35 -8.51 26.66
CA TYR A 184 1.15 -7.47 27.69
C TYR A 184 -0.32 -7.32 28.05
N VAL A 185 -1.17 -7.12 27.03
CA VAL A 185 -2.57 -6.77 27.20
C VAL A 185 -3.43 -7.63 26.30
N TYR A 186 -4.48 -8.20 26.87
CA TYR A 186 -5.53 -8.90 26.15
C TYR A 186 -6.87 -8.22 26.41
N VAL A 187 -7.58 -7.91 25.34
CA VAL A 187 -8.92 -7.34 25.31
C VAL A 187 -9.77 -8.22 24.39
N TYR A 188 -10.87 -8.74 24.89
CA TYR A 188 -11.81 -9.47 24.03
C TYR A 188 -12.72 -8.47 23.29
N TYR A 189 -13.57 -7.74 24.00
CA TYR A 189 -14.39 -6.67 23.43
C TYR A 189 -14.17 -5.35 24.17
N ALA A 190 -14.10 -4.24 23.41
CA ALA A 190 -14.05 -2.88 23.93
C ALA A 190 -15.06 -1.96 23.24
N ARG A 191 -15.66 -1.04 24.01
CA ARG A 191 -16.38 0.11 23.45
C ARG A 191 -15.36 1.09 22.88
N MET A 192 -14.28 1.30 23.62
CA MET A 192 -13.14 2.09 23.19
C MET A 192 -11.85 1.42 23.65
N LEU A 193 -10.88 1.32 22.74
CA LEU A 193 -9.50 1.03 23.07
C LEU A 193 -8.63 2.23 22.66
N ASP A 194 -7.97 2.83 23.63
CA ASP A 194 -7.07 3.99 23.46
C ASP A 194 -5.65 3.60 23.86
N ILE A 195 -4.70 3.72 22.93
CA ILE A 195 -3.27 3.50 23.15
C ILE A 195 -2.54 4.75 22.69
N ARG A 196 -2.00 5.53 23.64
CA ARG A 196 -1.45 6.86 23.36
C ARG A 196 -0.07 7.06 23.98
N ASP A 197 0.85 7.61 23.20
CA ASP A 197 2.23 7.91 23.61
C ASP A 197 2.90 6.75 24.36
N CYS A 198 2.79 5.55 23.78
CA CYS A 198 3.30 4.33 24.41
C CYS A 198 4.58 3.83 23.71
N THR A 199 5.52 3.31 24.50
CA THR A 199 6.69 2.58 24.01
C THR A 199 6.49 1.08 24.22
N ILE A 200 6.55 0.30 23.14
CA ILE A 200 6.32 -1.15 23.17
C ILE A 200 7.56 -1.88 22.67
N ASN A 201 8.25 -2.57 23.57
CA ASN A 201 9.30 -3.51 23.17
C ASN A 201 8.63 -4.85 22.81
N HIS A 202 8.79 -5.33 21.58
CA HIS A 202 8.13 -6.55 21.12
C HIS A 202 9.05 -7.48 20.34
N ALA A 203 9.16 -8.75 20.76
CA ALA A 203 9.91 -9.77 20.06
C ALA A 203 9.27 -11.15 20.23
N LEU A 204 9.26 -11.94 19.16
CA LEU A 204 8.88 -13.35 19.17
C LEU A 204 10.13 -14.23 19.19
N THR A 205 10.58 -14.57 20.39
CA THR A 205 11.80 -15.35 20.62
C THR A 205 11.61 -16.39 21.72
N GLY A 206 11.99 -17.64 21.50
CA GLY A 206 11.89 -18.75 22.46
C GLY A 206 10.53 -19.47 22.58
N ASN A 207 9.40 -18.90 22.17
CA ASN A 207 8.12 -19.62 21.97
C ASN A 207 7.07 -18.78 21.20
N THR A 208 6.05 -19.46 20.65
CA THR A 208 5.00 -18.86 19.82
C THR A 208 3.66 -18.62 20.53
N GLN A 209 3.53 -18.95 21.82
CA GLN A 209 2.27 -18.78 22.56
C GLN A 209 1.96 -17.30 22.81
N ASN A 210 0.69 -16.92 22.74
CA ASN A 210 0.22 -15.54 22.97
C ASN A 210 1.13 -14.46 22.31
N PRO A 211 1.35 -14.53 20.99
CA PRO A 211 2.48 -13.86 20.37
C PRO A 211 2.34 -12.33 20.28
N CYS A 212 1.17 -11.77 20.63
CA CYS A 212 0.88 -10.35 20.48
C CYS A 212 1.40 -9.51 21.64
N GLY A 213 1.75 -8.24 21.39
CA GLY A 213 1.98 -7.27 22.47
C GLY A 213 0.66 -6.86 23.11
N PHE A 214 -0.18 -6.21 22.30
CA PHE A 214 -1.60 -5.96 22.55
C PHE A 214 -2.41 -6.87 21.65
N TYR A 215 -3.33 -7.62 22.25
CA TYR A 215 -4.34 -8.38 21.55
C TYR A 215 -5.72 -7.81 21.87
N CYS A 216 -6.40 -7.31 20.85
CA CYS A 216 -7.78 -6.89 20.89
C CYS A 216 -8.56 -7.71 19.87
N TYR A 217 -9.53 -8.51 20.33
CA TYR A 217 -10.37 -9.24 19.39
C TYR A 217 -11.30 -8.27 18.64
N PHE A 218 -11.90 -7.28 19.32
CA PHE A 218 -12.63 -6.20 18.66
C PHE A 218 -12.86 -4.97 19.54
N ALA A 219 -12.86 -3.78 18.91
CA ALA A 219 -13.26 -2.52 19.54
C ALA A 219 -14.18 -1.70 18.61
N ASP A 220 -15.29 -1.17 19.15
CA ASP A 220 -16.19 -0.28 18.40
C ASP A 220 -15.47 1.01 17.97
N MET A 221 -14.72 1.60 18.90
CA MET A 221 -13.87 2.77 18.67
C MET A 221 -12.43 2.43 19.01
N LEU A 222 -11.51 2.72 18.09
CA LEU A 222 -10.09 2.45 18.26
C LEU A 222 -9.29 3.72 18.04
N ASN A 223 -8.41 4.03 18.99
CA ASN A 223 -7.50 5.16 18.90
C ASN A 223 -6.07 4.72 19.26
N VAL A 224 -5.16 4.80 18.29
CA VAL A 224 -3.74 4.47 18.46
C VAL A 224 -2.92 5.67 17.99
N GLN A 225 -2.31 6.39 18.92
CA GLN A 225 -1.59 7.63 18.61
C GLN A 225 -0.22 7.70 19.29
N ASP A 226 0.78 8.18 18.55
CA ASP A 226 2.14 8.43 19.07
C ASP A 226 2.82 7.18 19.66
N VAL A 227 2.55 6.01 19.09
CA VAL A 227 3.09 4.73 19.57
C VAL A 227 4.43 4.41 18.90
N ARG A 228 5.42 4.04 19.71
CA ARG A 228 6.75 3.65 19.28
C ARG A 228 6.99 2.18 19.60
N VAL A 229 7.21 1.38 18.58
CA VAL A 229 7.46 -0.06 18.70
C VAL A 229 8.93 -0.34 18.40
N TYR A 230 9.58 -1.13 19.26
CA TYR A 230 10.96 -1.56 19.06
C TYR A 230 11.00 -3.07 18.99
N SER A 231 11.38 -3.59 17.82
CA SER A 231 11.27 -5.00 17.52
C SER A 231 12.59 -5.61 17.06
N PRO A 232 13.27 -6.35 17.93
CA PRO A 232 14.28 -7.31 17.50
C PRO A 232 13.71 -8.25 16.43
N VAL A 233 14.49 -8.57 15.41
CA VAL A 233 14.15 -9.61 14.42
C VAL A 233 13.85 -10.92 15.14
N TRP A 234 12.76 -11.58 14.74
CA TRP A 234 12.24 -12.75 15.43
C TRP A 234 13.04 -14.01 15.10
N THR A 235 13.10 -14.91 16.09
CA THR A 235 13.72 -16.23 15.94
C THR A 235 12.67 -17.33 15.79
N ASP A 236 11.42 -17.09 16.20
CA ASP A 236 10.32 -18.03 16.04
C ASP A 236 9.33 -17.59 14.97
N TYR A 237 8.42 -18.49 14.62
CA TYR A 237 7.51 -18.36 13.49
C TYR A 237 6.04 -18.62 13.87
N THR A 238 5.15 -17.63 13.67
CA THR A 238 3.68 -17.79 13.79
C THR A 238 2.90 -16.67 13.11
N SER A 239 1.70 -16.97 12.59
CA SER A 239 0.90 -16.05 11.75
C SER A 239 0.18 -14.94 12.48
N ASN A 240 0.11 -15.02 13.81
CA ASN A 240 -0.69 -14.12 14.62
C ASN A 240 0.17 -13.26 15.54
N ALA A 241 1.47 -13.16 15.29
CA ALA A 241 2.37 -12.31 16.06
C ALA A 241 2.24 -10.87 15.60
N TYR A 242 1.73 -9.97 16.44
CA TYR A 242 1.69 -8.52 16.18
C TYR A 242 1.89 -7.74 17.48
N PRO A 243 2.75 -6.71 17.53
CA PRO A 243 2.80 -5.82 18.69
C PRO A 243 1.44 -5.14 18.91
N LEU A 244 0.72 -4.82 17.82
CA LEU A 244 -0.60 -4.23 17.83
C LEU A 244 -1.59 -5.10 17.03
N TYR A 245 -2.17 -6.13 17.65
CA TYR A 245 -3.30 -6.87 17.10
C TYR A 245 -4.59 -6.18 17.54
N LEU A 246 -5.17 -5.35 16.68
CA LEU A 246 -6.15 -4.33 17.08
C LEU A 246 -7.61 -4.76 16.83
N ALA A 247 -7.86 -5.58 15.82
CA ALA A 247 -9.16 -6.22 15.61
C ALA A 247 -9.03 -7.50 14.77
N GLY A 248 -9.53 -8.61 15.31
CA GLY A 248 -9.46 -9.95 14.72
C GLY A 248 -10.71 -10.42 13.97
N THR A 249 -11.69 -9.54 13.79
CA THR A 249 -13.01 -9.87 13.24
C THR A 249 -13.45 -8.84 12.21
N THR A 250 -14.38 -9.20 11.33
CA THR A 250 -14.93 -8.33 10.28
C THR A 250 -16.19 -7.57 10.72
N GLN A 251 -16.44 -7.48 12.03
CA GLN A 251 -17.53 -6.69 12.59
C GLN A 251 -17.41 -5.21 12.18
N LYS A 252 -18.53 -4.48 12.13
CA LYS A 252 -18.57 -3.08 11.68
C LYS A 252 -18.29 -2.12 12.83
N GLY A 253 -17.01 -1.98 13.21
CA GLY A 253 -16.60 -0.95 14.18
C GLY A 253 -16.94 0.44 13.67
N VAL A 254 -17.19 1.39 14.57
CA VAL A 254 -17.60 2.75 14.19
C VAL A 254 -16.42 3.54 13.63
N GLU A 255 -15.32 3.60 14.38
CA GLU A 255 -14.20 4.49 14.06
C GLU A 255 -12.86 3.88 14.48
N CYS A 256 -11.86 4.02 13.61
CA CYS A 256 -10.47 3.67 13.87
C CYS A 256 -9.56 4.82 13.46
N ILE A 257 -8.74 5.30 14.40
CA ILE A 257 -7.73 6.33 14.18
C ILE A 257 -6.36 5.76 14.55
N ILE A 258 -5.43 5.76 13.59
CA ILE A 258 -4.03 5.36 13.77
C ILE A 258 -3.15 6.52 13.32
N ARG A 259 -2.43 7.17 14.25
CA ARG A 259 -1.56 8.31 13.92
C ARG A 259 -0.19 8.22 14.58
N ASN A 260 0.85 8.67 13.87
CA ASN A 260 2.21 8.80 14.41
C ASN A 260 2.73 7.49 15.01
N VAL A 261 2.50 6.37 14.33
CA VAL A 261 2.97 5.06 14.77
C VAL A 261 4.29 4.75 14.09
N SER A 262 5.31 4.39 14.87
CA SER A 262 6.63 4.04 14.34
C SER A 262 7.11 2.69 14.84
N GLN A 263 7.83 1.96 13.98
CA GLN A 263 8.56 0.75 14.36
C GLN A 263 10.04 0.86 14.02
N THR A 264 10.89 0.59 15.01
CA THR A 264 12.32 0.36 14.79
C THR A 264 12.61 -1.13 14.83
N VAL A 265 12.96 -1.71 13.68
CA VAL A 265 13.39 -3.10 13.56
C VAL A 265 14.88 -3.19 13.88
N ARG A 266 15.27 -4.07 14.82
CA ARG A 266 16.66 -4.22 15.25
C ARG A 266 17.18 -5.61 14.90
N MET A 267 18.30 -5.69 14.18
CA MET A 267 18.92 -6.99 13.87
C MET A 267 19.30 -7.73 15.15
N ASN A 268 18.90 -8.99 15.26
CA ASN A 268 18.98 -9.78 16.50
C ASN A 268 19.93 -10.97 16.36
N GLY A 269 21.15 -10.71 15.88
CA GLY A 269 22.17 -11.75 15.71
C GLY A 269 21.83 -12.78 14.63
N SER A 270 22.56 -13.89 14.67
CA SER A 270 22.48 -14.96 13.68
C SER A 270 21.17 -15.75 13.70
N SER A 271 20.41 -15.72 14.81
CA SER A 271 19.17 -16.46 14.99
C SER A 271 17.92 -15.71 14.51
N GLY A 272 17.99 -14.38 14.38
CA GLY A 272 16.85 -13.57 13.96
C GLY A 272 16.63 -13.67 12.45
N THR A 273 15.73 -14.54 11.99
CA THR A 273 15.50 -14.79 10.56
C THR A 273 14.20 -14.19 10.01
N HIS A 274 13.32 -13.68 10.88
CA HIS A 274 12.00 -13.21 10.48
C HIS A 274 11.78 -11.74 10.83
N VAL A 275 11.45 -10.94 9.82
CA VAL A 275 11.13 -9.52 10.00
C VAL A 275 9.84 -9.39 10.85
N PRO A 276 9.86 -8.59 11.93
CA PRO A 276 8.68 -8.39 12.78
C PRO A 276 7.52 -7.72 12.06
N THR A 277 6.29 -8.07 12.44
CA THR A 277 5.09 -7.32 12.03
C THR A 277 4.88 -6.08 12.91
N LEU A 278 3.93 -5.22 12.53
CA LEU A 278 3.55 -4.02 13.26
C LEU A 278 2.10 -4.07 13.74
N LEU A 279 1.15 -4.12 12.82
CA LEU A 279 -0.28 -4.00 13.17
C LEU A 279 -1.19 -4.89 12.35
N TYR A 280 -2.28 -5.30 12.98
CA TYR A 280 -3.36 -6.07 12.37
C TYR A 280 -4.71 -5.44 12.71
N LEU A 281 -5.45 -5.02 11.68
CA LEU A 281 -6.77 -4.41 11.81
C LEU A 281 -7.76 -5.03 10.84
N GLN A 282 -8.97 -5.31 11.33
CA GLN A 282 -10.11 -5.66 10.50
C GLN A 282 -11.38 -4.97 10.97
N GLY A 283 -12.27 -4.66 10.02
CA GLY A 283 -13.66 -4.36 10.30
C GLY A 283 -13.90 -3.01 10.99
N HIS A 284 -13.86 -1.92 10.20
CA HIS A 284 -14.28 -0.58 10.63
C HIS A 284 -14.99 0.16 9.52
N ILE A 285 -16.03 0.90 9.89
CA ILE A 285 -16.78 1.78 9.00
C ILE A 285 -15.87 2.92 8.55
N HIS A 286 -15.26 3.63 9.49
CA HIS A 286 -14.30 4.69 9.21
C HIS A 286 -12.92 4.33 9.76
N CYS A 287 -11.89 4.41 8.91
CA CYS A 287 -10.49 4.18 9.28
C CYS A 287 -9.59 5.28 8.71
N ALA A 288 -8.92 6.02 9.60
CA ALA A 288 -7.92 7.02 9.24
C ALA A 288 -6.54 6.61 9.75
N VAL A 289 -5.58 6.53 8.83
CA VAL A 289 -4.19 6.15 9.09
C VAL A 289 -3.29 7.29 8.62
N GLU A 290 -2.49 7.85 9.52
CA GLU A 290 -1.58 8.95 9.19
C GLU A 290 -0.21 8.79 9.85
N ASN A 291 0.84 9.10 9.09
CA ASN A 291 2.22 9.15 9.58
C ASN A 291 2.66 7.84 10.26
N VAL A 292 2.62 6.74 9.50
CA VAL A 292 3.09 5.43 9.96
C VAL A 292 4.46 5.16 9.34
N SER A 293 5.44 4.76 10.16
CA SER A 293 6.80 4.48 9.67
C SER A 293 7.43 3.22 10.22
N VAL A 294 8.22 2.52 9.40
CA VAL A 294 9.04 1.38 9.81
C VAL A 294 10.44 1.55 9.27
N ALA A 295 11.46 1.44 10.12
CA ALA A 295 12.86 1.54 9.72
C ALA A 295 13.73 0.52 10.45
N MET A 296 14.81 0.09 9.81
CA MET A 296 15.87 -0.65 10.49
C MET A 296 16.72 0.29 11.35
N GLY A 297 16.91 -0.06 12.62
CA GLY A 297 17.74 0.66 13.58
C GLY A 297 19.07 -0.03 13.88
N ALA A 298 19.74 0.43 14.93
CA ALA A 298 21.03 -0.13 15.36
C ALA A 298 20.91 -1.63 15.68
N VAL A 299 21.90 -2.40 15.21
CA VAL A 299 21.99 -3.85 15.44
C VAL A 299 22.14 -4.16 16.94
N LEU A 300 21.65 -5.33 17.38
CA LEU A 300 21.83 -5.84 18.74
C LEU A 300 23.06 -6.73 18.86
N ASP A 301 23.54 -7.27 17.74
CA ASP A 301 24.70 -8.15 17.61
C ASP A 301 25.41 -7.80 16.30
N ALA A 302 26.73 -7.98 16.23
CA ALA A 302 27.53 -7.71 15.04
C ALA A 302 27.32 -8.76 13.91
N THR A 303 26.74 -9.92 14.25
CA THR A 303 26.55 -11.03 13.32
C THR A 303 25.18 -10.96 12.66
N ASN A 304 25.15 -10.99 11.33
CA ASN A 304 23.90 -11.09 10.57
C ASN A 304 23.39 -12.55 10.50
N PRO A 305 22.06 -12.75 10.38
CA PRO A 305 21.49 -14.06 10.08
C PRO A 305 21.86 -14.50 8.65
N THR A 306 21.79 -15.81 8.39
CA THR A 306 22.01 -16.36 7.04
C THR A 306 20.83 -16.12 6.09
N SER A 307 19.65 -15.85 6.64
CA SER A 307 18.44 -15.53 5.89
C SER A 307 17.60 -14.50 6.65
N LEU A 308 16.87 -13.67 5.90
CA LEU A 308 15.91 -12.72 6.47
C LEU A 308 14.70 -12.63 5.55
N SER A 309 13.50 -12.89 6.08
CA SER A 309 12.27 -12.80 5.30
C SER A 309 11.12 -12.10 6.01
N ILE A 310 10.25 -11.49 5.20
CA ILE A 310 8.92 -11.04 5.61
C ILE A 310 7.96 -12.19 5.33
N ASP A 311 7.67 -12.99 6.34
CA ASP A 311 6.82 -14.18 6.17
C ASP A 311 5.34 -13.93 6.48
N TYR A 312 5.03 -12.82 7.16
CA TYR A 312 3.65 -12.39 7.43
C TYR A 312 3.46 -10.93 7.09
N THR A 313 2.21 -10.57 6.82
CA THR A 313 1.85 -9.19 6.51
C THR A 313 2.27 -8.27 7.64
N MET A 314 3.16 -7.30 7.37
CA MET A 314 3.67 -6.42 8.43
C MET A 314 2.58 -5.45 8.92
N MET A 315 1.82 -4.86 8.00
CA MET A 315 0.66 -4.02 8.30
C MET A 315 -0.54 -4.53 7.50
N TYR A 316 -1.53 -5.06 8.23
CA TYR A 316 -2.73 -5.66 7.64
C TYR A 316 -3.97 -4.83 7.94
N PHE A 317 -4.71 -4.50 6.88
CA PHE A 317 -6.01 -3.83 6.92
C PHE A 317 -7.03 -4.65 6.13
N GLY A 318 -7.96 -5.30 6.82
CA GLY A 318 -8.97 -6.16 6.18
C GLY A 318 -10.40 -5.63 6.31
N SER A 319 -11.21 -5.76 5.26
CA SER A 319 -12.65 -5.51 5.31
C SER A 319 -13.05 -4.11 5.84
N VAL A 320 -12.27 -3.07 5.52
CA VAL A 320 -12.54 -1.67 5.89
C VAL A 320 -13.46 -1.01 4.86
N TYR A 321 -14.37 -0.14 5.31
CA TYR A 321 -15.39 0.49 4.47
C TYR A 321 -14.95 1.84 3.90
N GLU A 322 -14.65 2.79 4.77
CA GLU A 322 -14.09 4.10 4.45
C GLU A 322 -12.66 4.16 4.97
N LEU A 323 -11.73 4.50 4.07
CA LEU A 323 -10.31 4.44 4.33
C LEU A 323 -9.65 5.73 3.85
N SER A 324 -8.95 6.38 4.77
CA SER A 324 -8.00 7.45 4.50
C SER A 324 -6.62 7.03 4.97
N VAL A 325 -5.66 6.98 4.05
CA VAL A 325 -4.25 6.76 4.38
C VAL A 325 -3.44 7.95 3.89
N LYS A 326 -2.61 8.51 4.77
CA LYS A 326 -1.73 9.62 4.43
C LYS A 326 -0.36 9.42 5.07
N THR A 327 0.69 9.40 4.24
CA THR A 327 2.07 9.26 4.70
C THR A 327 2.31 7.93 5.42
N LEU A 328 2.74 6.93 4.67
CA LEU A 328 3.20 5.65 5.18
C LEU A 328 4.57 5.33 4.57
N ALA A 329 5.59 5.10 5.39
CA ALA A 329 6.94 4.88 4.92
C ALA A 329 7.57 3.62 5.54
N VAL A 330 8.14 2.74 4.72
CA VAL A 330 8.89 1.56 5.20
C VAL A 330 10.24 1.49 4.51
N SER A 331 11.32 1.37 5.30
CA SER A 331 12.67 1.16 4.81
C SER A 331 13.33 -0.04 5.49
N LEU A 332 13.52 -1.11 4.71
CA LEU A 332 14.11 -2.38 5.16
C LEU A 332 15.26 -2.76 4.20
N PRO A 333 16.40 -2.04 4.24
CA PRO A 333 17.47 -2.18 3.25
C PRO A 333 18.20 -3.53 3.27
N SER A 334 17.96 -4.38 4.27
CA SER A 334 18.55 -5.72 4.37
C SER A 334 17.61 -6.84 3.90
N VAL A 335 16.41 -6.53 3.41
CA VAL A 335 15.41 -7.52 2.97
C VAL A 335 15.32 -7.51 1.45
N TRP A 336 15.54 -8.64 0.78
CA TRP A 336 15.49 -8.69 -0.69
C TRP A 336 14.09 -8.48 -1.27
N TYR A 337 13.10 -9.17 -0.71
CA TYR A 337 11.73 -9.17 -1.21
C TYR A 337 10.76 -9.58 -0.10
N ALA A 338 9.47 -9.41 -0.38
CA ALA A 338 8.40 -9.77 0.54
C ALA A 338 7.81 -11.13 0.14
N LYS A 339 7.85 -12.15 1.02
CA LYS A 339 7.10 -13.41 0.79
C LYS A 339 5.61 -13.19 1.09
N SER A 340 5.35 -12.43 2.15
CA SER A 340 4.07 -11.83 2.48
C SER A 340 4.19 -10.29 2.45
N PRO A 341 3.10 -9.54 2.22
CA PRO A 341 3.19 -8.10 1.99
C PRO A 341 3.77 -7.29 3.16
N VAL A 342 4.45 -6.19 2.85
CA VAL A 342 4.75 -5.15 3.85
C VAL A 342 3.46 -4.44 4.24
N LEU A 343 2.64 -4.10 3.24
CA LEU A 343 1.37 -3.41 3.41
C LEU A 343 0.28 -4.15 2.63
N GLU A 344 -0.81 -4.48 3.31
CA GLU A 344 -1.95 -5.14 2.69
C GLU A 344 -3.27 -4.48 3.07
N PHE A 345 -3.98 -4.01 2.05
CA PHE A 345 -5.43 -3.77 2.11
C PHE A 345 -6.12 -4.98 1.48
N ASN A 346 -6.67 -5.84 2.34
CA ASN A 346 -7.30 -7.08 1.91
C ASN A 346 -8.82 -6.92 1.85
N ARG A 347 -9.40 -7.09 0.66
CA ARG A 347 -10.86 -7.12 0.47
C ARG A 347 -11.58 -5.94 1.14
N CYS A 348 -10.99 -4.75 1.06
CA CYS A 348 -11.64 -3.52 1.51
C CYS A 348 -12.77 -3.15 0.53
N TYR A 349 -13.73 -2.34 0.97
CA TYR A 349 -14.97 -2.15 0.22
C TYR A 349 -14.85 -1.06 -0.85
N SER A 350 -15.04 -1.43 -2.12
CA SER A 350 -15.17 -0.48 -3.25
C SER A 350 -16.60 0.03 -3.44
N GLY A 351 -17.61 -0.78 -3.17
CA GLY A 351 -19.03 -0.37 -3.12
C GLY A 351 -19.61 -0.57 -1.72
N ASN A 352 -20.19 0.48 -1.12
CA ASN A 352 -20.86 0.37 0.17
C ASN A 352 -22.00 1.38 0.34
N TYR A 353 -22.92 1.09 1.27
CA TYR A 353 -24.07 1.95 1.58
C TYR A 353 -23.76 3.03 2.63
N VAL A 354 -22.52 3.12 3.11
CA VAL A 354 -22.15 4.00 4.23
C VAL A 354 -22.15 5.46 3.75
N PRO A 355 -22.81 6.38 4.48
CA PRO A 355 -22.78 7.80 4.15
C PRO A 355 -21.41 8.42 4.51
N GLY A 356 -20.53 8.50 3.52
CA GLY A 356 -19.21 9.13 3.62
C GLY A 356 -18.34 8.67 2.45
N VAL A 357 -17.62 9.59 1.80
CA VAL A 357 -16.94 9.31 0.51
C VAL A 357 -15.41 9.23 0.67
N VAL A 358 -14.94 8.93 1.88
CA VAL A 358 -13.51 8.90 2.19
C VAL A 358 -12.90 7.59 1.67
N LYS A 359 -12.31 7.67 0.48
CA LYS A 359 -11.57 6.59 -0.17
C LYS A 359 -10.32 7.17 -0.81
N ARG A 360 -9.26 7.32 -0.02
CA ARG A 360 -8.00 7.90 -0.49
C ARG A 360 -6.79 7.26 0.18
N ILE A 361 -5.77 6.98 -0.61
CA ILE A 361 -4.43 6.58 -0.18
C ILE A 361 -3.43 7.57 -0.78
N GLU A 362 -2.59 8.19 0.06
CA GLU A 362 -1.65 9.21 -0.37
C GLU A 362 -0.30 9.04 0.34
N GLY A 363 0.79 9.12 -0.44
CA GLY A 363 2.16 9.16 0.10
C GLY A 363 2.58 7.83 0.72
N VAL A 364 2.55 6.74 -0.05
CA VAL A 364 3.07 5.43 0.37
C VAL A 364 4.47 5.25 -0.22
N ASP A 365 5.48 5.05 0.62
CA ASP A 365 6.86 4.84 0.22
C ASP A 365 7.42 3.56 0.86
N ILE A 366 7.62 2.50 0.08
CA ILE A 366 8.12 1.21 0.57
C ILE A 366 9.42 0.86 -0.16
N ARG A 367 10.52 0.71 0.58
CA ARG A 367 11.85 0.45 0.04
C ARG A 367 12.49 -0.77 0.69
N LEU A 368 12.77 -1.77 -0.14
CA LEU A 368 13.51 -2.98 0.21
C LEU A 368 14.92 -2.93 -0.41
N ALA A 369 15.72 -3.99 -0.23
CA ALA A 369 17.10 -4.04 -0.67
C ALA A 369 17.25 -4.03 -2.20
N SER A 370 18.19 -3.24 -2.70
CA SER A 370 18.59 -3.22 -4.12
C SER A 370 19.87 -4.01 -4.41
N THR A 371 20.86 -3.96 -3.51
CA THR A 371 22.21 -4.53 -3.75
C THR A 371 22.78 -5.39 -2.62
N ALA A 372 22.21 -5.36 -1.41
CA ALA A 372 22.80 -6.03 -0.23
C ALA A 372 21.75 -6.63 0.73
N GLY A 373 20.71 -7.27 0.20
CA GLY A 373 19.77 -8.02 1.03
C GLY A 373 20.40 -9.30 1.62
N ILE A 374 19.81 -9.80 2.70
CA ILE A 374 20.27 -11.00 3.41
C ILE A 374 19.45 -12.21 2.94
N GLY A 375 20.13 -13.32 2.69
CA GLY A 375 19.51 -14.58 2.26
C GLY A 375 19.19 -14.62 0.79
N GLU A 376 18.17 -15.41 0.44
CA GLU A 376 17.79 -15.68 -0.95
C GLU A 376 17.02 -14.50 -1.58
N VAL A 377 17.19 -14.36 -2.90
CA VAL A 377 16.46 -13.40 -3.73
C VAL A 377 15.15 -14.01 -4.24
N CYS A 378 14.17 -13.18 -4.64
CA CYS A 378 12.96 -13.71 -5.27
C CYS A 378 13.32 -14.37 -6.61
N THR A 379 12.66 -15.48 -6.92
CA THR A 379 12.76 -16.09 -8.25
C THR A 379 11.95 -15.28 -9.26
N TYR A 380 12.35 -15.35 -10.53
CA TYR A 380 11.59 -14.71 -11.62
C TYR A 380 10.15 -15.25 -11.71
N ALA A 381 9.94 -16.55 -11.47
CA ALA A 381 8.61 -17.16 -11.43
C ALA A 381 7.73 -16.62 -10.30
N ASN A 382 8.29 -16.43 -9.10
CA ASN A 382 7.54 -15.89 -7.96
C ASN A 382 7.17 -14.41 -8.19
N ALA A 383 8.12 -13.61 -8.70
CA ALA A 383 7.91 -12.19 -8.99
C ALA A 383 6.84 -11.98 -10.07
N THR A 384 6.73 -12.90 -11.04
CA THR A 384 5.81 -12.80 -12.17
C THR A 384 4.53 -13.62 -12.02
N SER A 385 4.30 -14.20 -10.84
CA SER A 385 3.04 -14.90 -10.54
C SER A 385 1.82 -13.97 -10.70
N THR A 386 0.70 -14.50 -11.17
CA THR A 386 -0.49 -13.74 -11.59
C THR A 386 -1.46 -13.37 -10.47
N ARG A 387 -1.04 -13.56 -9.21
CA ARG A 387 -1.84 -13.29 -8.00
C ARG A 387 -1.11 -12.32 -7.09
N GLU A 388 -1.71 -11.99 -5.96
CA GLU A 388 -1.17 -11.12 -4.91
C GLU A 388 0.10 -11.67 -4.23
N SER A 389 0.36 -12.98 -4.36
CA SER A 389 1.53 -13.63 -3.75
C SER A 389 2.83 -12.92 -4.08
N TYR A 390 3.71 -12.77 -3.08
CA TYR A 390 5.01 -12.10 -3.17
C TYR A 390 4.99 -10.58 -3.44
N ALA A 391 3.81 -9.94 -3.52
CA ALA A 391 3.74 -8.49 -3.64
C ALA A 391 4.15 -7.82 -2.33
N ALA A 392 5.05 -6.84 -2.39
CA ALA A 392 5.38 -6.03 -1.22
C ALA A 392 4.22 -5.13 -0.79
N VAL A 393 3.41 -4.68 -1.74
CA VAL A 393 2.18 -3.92 -1.49
C VAL A 393 1.00 -4.59 -2.17
N VAL A 394 -0.07 -4.79 -1.40
CA VAL A 394 -1.35 -5.30 -1.90
C VAL A 394 -2.44 -4.26 -1.61
N MET A 395 -3.10 -3.81 -2.67
CA MET A 395 -4.26 -2.90 -2.61
C MET A 395 -5.46 -3.59 -3.26
N SER A 396 -6.22 -4.40 -2.50
CA SER A 396 -7.41 -5.10 -3.01
C SER A 396 -8.71 -4.50 -2.46
N PHE A 397 -9.47 -3.87 -3.35
CA PHE A 397 -10.79 -3.30 -3.08
C PHE A 397 -11.91 -4.12 -3.75
N SER A 398 -11.87 -5.44 -3.57
CA SER A 398 -12.79 -6.39 -4.21
C SER A 398 -14.15 -6.58 -3.52
N SER A 399 -14.30 -6.13 -2.27
CA SER A 399 -15.56 -6.30 -1.54
C SER A 399 -16.60 -5.26 -1.94
N SER A 400 -17.86 -5.70 -1.92
CA SER A 400 -19.02 -4.83 -2.06
C SER A 400 -20.20 -5.36 -1.26
N ASP A 401 -20.94 -4.48 -0.57
CA ASP A 401 -22.24 -4.83 0.04
C ASP A 401 -23.42 -4.05 -0.57
N CYS A 402 -23.16 -3.30 -1.66
CA CYS A 402 -24.20 -2.72 -2.49
C CYS A 402 -23.81 -2.76 -3.97
N THR A 403 -24.76 -2.49 -4.85
CA THR A 403 -24.51 -2.36 -6.30
C THR A 403 -24.10 -0.95 -6.71
N MET A 404 -24.11 0.01 -5.78
CA MET A 404 -23.72 1.40 -6.04
C MET A 404 -22.23 1.61 -5.76
N TYR A 405 -21.49 1.96 -6.79
CA TYR A 405 -20.09 2.39 -6.68
C TYR A 405 -20.04 3.91 -6.56
N ALA A 406 -20.35 4.45 -5.36
CA ALA A 406 -20.41 5.90 -5.16
C ALA A 406 -19.05 6.60 -5.40
N LYS A 407 -17.94 5.91 -5.10
CA LYS A 407 -16.57 6.35 -5.40
C LYS A 407 -15.60 5.17 -5.43
N VAL A 408 -14.69 5.13 -6.41
CA VAL A 408 -13.56 4.18 -6.50
C VAL A 408 -12.43 4.63 -5.57
N MET A 409 -11.63 3.71 -5.04
CA MET A 409 -10.45 4.07 -4.25
C MET A 409 -9.44 4.85 -5.10
N GLU A 410 -8.95 5.98 -4.59
CA GLU A 410 -7.92 6.79 -5.26
C GLU A 410 -6.59 6.64 -4.52
N ALA A 411 -5.57 6.10 -5.18
CA ALA A 411 -4.20 6.06 -4.67
C ALA A 411 -3.31 7.02 -5.47
N THR A 412 -2.60 7.90 -4.78
CA THR A 412 -1.69 8.87 -5.40
C THR A 412 -0.37 8.95 -4.64
N ASP A 413 0.70 9.34 -5.32
CA ASP A 413 2.04 9.46 -4.74
C ASP A 413 2.50 8.14 -4.09
N ILE A 414 2.58 7.10 -4.91
CA ILE A 414 2.90 5.73 -4.49
C ILE A 414 4.28 5.36 -5.03
N THR A 415 5.25 5.16 -4.15
CA THR A 415 6.60 4.71 -4.49
C THR A 415 6.87 3.36 -3.85
N VAL A 416 7.15 2.33 -4.65
CA VAL A 416 7.53 1.01 -4.13
C VAL A 416 8.77 0.49 -4.83
N LYS A 417 9.87 0.35 -4.09
CA LYS A 417 11.17 -0.07 -4.59
C LYS A 417 11.54 -1.44 -4.05
N VAL A 418 11.28 -2.47 -4.85
CA VAL A 418 11.59 -3.88 -4.63
C VAL A 418 12.14 -4.48 -5.94
N PRO A 419 13.35 -4.08 -6.38
CA PRO A 419 13.82 -4.34 -7.75
C PRO A 419 13.83 -5.83 -8.13
N ARG A 420 14.18 -6.69 -7.16
CA ARG A 420 14.27 -8.14 -7.30
C ARG A 420 13.01 -8.86 -6.83
N GLY A 421 11.83 -8.27 -6.95
CA GLY A 421 10.58 -8.88 -6.50
C GLY A 421 9.35 -8.29 -7.18
N LYS A 422 8.18 -8.54 -6.59
CA LYS A 422 6.91 -7.92 -7.01
C LYS A 422 6.64 -6.71 -6.11
N ALA A 423 6.61 -5.54 -6.72
CA ALA A 423 6.41 -4.28 -6.02
C ALA A 423 4.94 -4.13 -5.58
N LEU A 424 4.00 -4.31 -6.51
CA LEU A 424 2.59 -3.99 -6.29
C LEU A 424 1.65 -5.03 -6.88
N TYR A 425 0.59 -5.35 -6.14
CA TYR A 425 -0.68 -5.86 -6.63
C TYR A 425 -1.77 -4.84 -6.33
N ALA A 426 -2.54 -4.44 -7.35
CA ALA A 426 -3.63 -3.48 -7.23
C ALA A 426 -4.91 -3.97 -7.92
N GLU A 427 -6.04 -3.82 -7.23
CA GLU A 427 -7.36 -4.25 -7.71
C GLU A 427 -8.47 -3.24 -7.35
N ASN A 428 -9.29 -2.88 -8.34
CA ASN A 428 -10.43 -1.94 -8.20
C ASN A 428 -10.03 -0.57 -7.64
N ILE A 429 -8.99 0.02 -8.22
CA ILE A 429 -8.41 1.28 -7.77
C ILE A 429 -8.12 2.22 -8.94
N ARG A 430 -8.10 3.52 -8.67
CA ARG A 430 -7.51 4.54 -9.53
C ARG A 430 -6.14 4.91 -8.99
N LEU A 431 -5.09 4.60 -9.72
CA LEU A 431 -3.70 4.82 -9.35
C LEU A 431 -3.13 5.98 -10.16
N THR A 432 -2.66 7.03 -9.51
CA THR A 432 -2.01 8.16 -10.16
C THR A 432 -0.65 8.42 -9.53
N ASP A 433 0.27 8.99 -10.30
CA ASP A 433 1.50 9.54 -9.74
C ASP A 433 2.36 8.49 -9.01
N ALA A 434 2.52 7.32 -9.62
CA ALA A 434 3.19 6.18 -9.01
C ALA A 434 4.54 5.82 -9.66
N GLU A 435 5.48 5.32 -8.87
CA GLU A 435 6.82 4.87 -9.28
C GLU A 435 7.13 3.49 -8.67
N PHE A 436 7.58 2.56 -9.52
CA PHE A 436 7.86 1.19 -9.11
C PHE A 436 9.25 0.73 -9.54
N GLU A 437 9.97 0.09 -8.62
CA GLU A 437 11.06 -0.83 -8.95
C GLU A 437 10.64 -2.25 -8.58
N GLY A 438 10.56 -3.18 -9.54
CA GLY A 438 10.01 -4.52 -9.42
C GLY A 438 8.79 -4.76 -10.33
N THR A 439 8.27 -5.98 -10.34
CA THR A 439 7.09 -6.34 -11.15
C THR A 439 5.80 -5.76 -10.53
N VAL A 440 4.89 -5.30 -11.37
CA VAL A 440 3.58 -4.73 -10.99
C VAL A 440 2.44 -5.56 -11.57
N LEU A 441 1.37 -5.75 -10.79
CA LEU A 441 0.15 -6.42 -11.21
C LEU A 441 -1.06 -5.52 -10.99
N LEU A 442 -1.81 -5.27 -12.05
CA LEU A 442 -3.02 -4.44 -12.06
C LEU A 442 -4.24 -5.24 -12.52
N SER A 443 -5.33 -5.16 -11.76
CA SER A 443 -6.62 -5.80 -12.05
C SER A 443 -7.73 -4.77 -11.91
N SER A 444 -8.63 -4.62 -12.89
CA SER A 444 -9.74 -3.64 -12.82
C SER A 444 -9.29 -2.24 -12.39
N THR A 445 -8.13 -1.80 -12.89
CA THR A 445 -7.44 -0.59 -12.40
C THR A 445 -7.34 0.46 -13.50
N GLU A 446 -7.55 1.73 -13.15
CA GLU A 446 -7.18 2.86 -14.00
C GLU A 446 -5.86 3.44 -13.47
N ALA A 447 -4.80 3.47 -14.29
CA ALA A 447 -3.45 3.83 -13.83
C ALA A 447 -2.75 4.88 -14.71
N ASP A 448 -2.11 5.87 -14.09
CA ASP A 448 -1.09 6.74 -14.69
C ASP A 448 0.20 6.63 -13.85
N ILE A 449 1.17 5.88 -14.39
CA ILE A 449 2.41 5.48 -13.71
C ILE A 449 3.59 6.22 -14.35
N ARG A 450 4.43 6.84 -13.52
CA ARG A 450 5.64 7.54 -13.97
C ARG A 450 6.67 6.54 -14.51
N SER A 451 6.99 5.49 -13.76
CA SER A 451 7.92 4.47 -14.23
C SER A 451 7.76 3.12 -13.56
N ILE A 452 8.10 2.06 -14.30
CA ILE A 452 8.28 0.69 -13.79
C ILE A 452 9.66 0.20 -14.24
N LYS A 453 10.53 -0.13 -13.29
CA LYS A 453 11.87 -0.69 -13.57
C LYS A 453 12.02 -2.02 -12.88
N THR A 454 12.26 -3.10 -13.60
CA THR A 454 12.44 -4.42 -12.99
C THR A 454 13.87 -4.91 -13.15
N TRP A 455 14.42 -5.57 -12.12
CA TRP A 455 15.70 -6.24 -12.24
C TRP A 455 15.60 -7.47 -13.15
N PHE A 456 14.40 -8.02 -13.36
CA PHE A 456 14.17 -9.16 -14.26
C PHE A 456 14.25 -8.76 -15.74
N PRO A 457 14.51 -9.71 -16.65
CA PRO A 457 14.69 -9.39 -18.06
C PRO A 457 13.38 -9.03 -18.80
N GLY A 458 12.21 -9.38 -18.25
CA GLY A 458 10.90 -9.05 -18.80
C GLY A 458 9.81 -8.99 -17.73
N LYS A 459 8.53 -8.96 -18.15
CA LYS A 459 7.35 -9.05 -17.28
C LYS A 459 7.34 -8.00 -16.16
N ALA A 460 7.59 -6.74 -16.53
CA ALA A 460 7.52 -5.58 -15.65
C ALA A 460 6.06 -5.31 -15.20
N LEU A 461 5.08 -5.49 -16.09
CA LEU A 461 3.67 -5.21 -15.81
C LEU A 461 2.76 -6.36 -16.25
N TYR A 462 1.91 -6.84 -15.34
CA TYR A 462 0.74 -7.65 -15.66
C TYR A 462 -0.54 -6.82 -15.58
N ALA A 463 -1.32 -6.80 -16.65
CA ALA A 463 -2.61 -6.10 -16.70
C ALA A 463 -3.76 -7.08 -16.98
N GLN A 464 -4.81 -7.06 -16.15
CA GLN A 464 -5.98 -7.93 -16.29
C GLN A 464 -7.31 -7.26 -15.91
N SER A 465 -8.42 -7.98 -16.09
CA SER A 465 -9.79 -7.62 -15.65
C SER A 465 -10.25 -6.21 -16.03
N GLY A 466 -9.98 -5.76 -17.26
CA GLY A 466 -10.42 -4.42 -17.69
C GLY A 466 -9.51 -3.26 -17.23
N THR A 467 -8.25 -3.55 -16.92
CA THR A 467 -7.27 -2.52 -16.56
C THR A 467 -6.95 -1.57 -17.71
N HIS A 468 -6.94 -0.27 -17.44
CA HIS A 468 -6.48 0.78 -18.34
C HIS A 468 -5.27 1.49 -17.74
N ALA A 469 -4.08 1.37 -18.33
CA ALA A 469 -2.85 1.91 -17.77
C ALA A 469 -2.04 2.73 -18.79
N ARG A 470 -1.50 3.87 -18.33
CA ARG A 470 -0.36 4.56 -18.93
C ARG A 470 0.88 4.32 -18.07
N VAL A 471 2.01 4.02 -18.72
CA VAL A 471 3.32 3.98 -18.08
C VAL A 471 4.27 4.87 -18.87
N ARG A 472 4.87 5.90 -18.26
CA ARG A 472 5.76 6.79 -19.04
C ARG A 472 7.07 6.10 -19.40
N LEU A 473 7.74 5.49 -18.43
CA LEU A 473 8.98 4.74 -18.67
C LEU A 473 8.87 3.30 -18.17
N MET A 474 9.20 2.33 -19.01
CA MET A 474 9.22 0.91 -18.65
C MET A 474 10.56 0.25 -19.00
N GLU A 475 11.25 -0.27 -18.00
CA GLU A 475 12.56 -0.88 -18.18
C GLU A 475 12.63 -2.29 -17.59
N GLY A 476 13.08 -3.25 -18.40
CA GLY A 476 13.61 -4.54 -17.94
C GLY A 476 15.13 -4.53 -17.90
N ASN A 477 15.74 -5.65 -17.49
CA ASN A 477 17.19 -5.85 -17.53
C ASN A 477 17.56 -6.96 -18.54
N PRO A 478 17.67 -6.66 -19.85
CA PRO A 478 18.01 -7.67 -20.86
C PRO A 478 19.39 -8.32 -20.64
N THR A 479 20.29 -7.62 -19.95
CA THR A 479 21.64 -8.10 -19.61
C THR A 479 21.71 -8.71 -18.21
N ASN A 480 20.60 -9.25 -17.70
CA ASN A 480 20.55 -9.83 -16.37
C ASN A 480 21.52 -11.03 -16.25
N PRO A 481 22.37 -11.09 -15.20
CA PRO A 481 23.37 -12.14 -15.04
C PRO A 481 22.79 -13.50 -14.63
N ASP A 482 21.61 -13.54 -14.00
CA ASP A 482 21.00 -14.74 -13.42
C ASP A 482 19.87 -15.30 -14.31
N TYR A 483 19.28 -14.46 -15.17
CA TYR A 483 18.16 -14.81 -16.05
C TYR A 483 18.41 -14.32 -17.49
N THR A 484 18.67 -15.25 -18.41
CA THR A 484 18.83 -14.92 -19.83
C THR A 484 17.55 -14.30 -20.40
N TYR A 485 17.70 -13.18 -21.12
CA TYR A 485 16.60 -12.58 -21.86
C TYR A 485 16.24 -13.44 -23.08
N ASN A 486 15.01 -13.95 -23.10
CA ASN A 486 14.46 -14.78 -24.17
C ASN A 486 13.33 -14.04 -24.91
N GLU A 487 13.48 -12.72 -25.12
CA GLU A 487 12.45 -11.87 -25.73
C GLU A 487 11.12 -11.84 -24.96
N ASP A 488 11.19 -12.08 -23.64
CA ASP A 488 10.05 -11.98 -22.74
C ASP A 488 9.52 -10.52 -22.75
N PRO A 489 8.25 -10.27 -23.09
CA PRO A 489 7.76 -8.91 -23.19
C PRO A 489 7.67 -8.22 -21.83
N LEU A 490 7.83 -6.89 -21.81
CA LEU A 490 7.71 -6.11 -20.58
C LEU A 490 6.28 -6.06 -20.04
N VAL A 491 5.30 -6.00 -20.93
CA VAL A 491 3.87 -6.10 -20.60
C VAL A 491 3.42 -7.52 -20.89
N PHE A 492 2.70 -8.14 -19.96
CA PHE A 492 2.01 -9.40 -20.19
C PHE A 492 0.56 -9.32 -19.71
N SER A 493 -0.34 -10.12 -20.29
CA SER A 493 -1.76 -10.16 -19.94
C SER A 493 -2.30 -11.58 -20.17
N SER A 494 -3.41 -11.96 -19.55
CA SER A 494 -4.10 -13.23 -19.85
C SER A 494 -4.85 -13.24 -21.18
N TYR A 495 -4.71 -12.21 -22.01
CA TYR A 495 -5.33 -12.10 -23.36
C TYR A 495 -6.86 -12.01 -23.40
N ASP A 496 -7.54 -12.03 -22.25
CA ASP A 496 -9.02 -12.08 -22.17
C ASP A 496 -9.66 -10.74 -21.80
N ASN A 497 -8.85 -9.77 -21.40
CA ASN A 497 -9.28 -8.70 -20.51
C ASN A 497 -9.57 -7.41 -21.25
N TYR A 498 -10.74 -6.85 -20.98
CA TYR A 498 -11.34 -5.65 -21.56
C TYR A 498 -10.59 -4.34 -21.25
N GLY A 499 -9.27 -4.29 -21.42
CA GLY A 499 -8.41 -3.19 -20.97
C GLY A 499 -7.34 -2.77 -21.99
N SER A 500 -6.61 -1.69 -21.69
CA SER A 500 -5.56 -1.12 -22.55
C SER A 500 -4.30 -0.77 -21.78
N VAL A 501 -3.13 -1.00 -22.36
CA VAL A 501 -1.85 -0.55 -21.80
C VAL A 501 -1.11 0.30 -22.83
N PHE A 502 -0.67 1.48 -22.42
CA PHE A 502 0.17 2.32 -23.25
C PHE A 502 1.45 2.68 -22.51
N VAL A 503 2.56 2.66 -23.23
CA VAL A 503 3.87 2.97 -22.71
C VAL A 503 4.45 4.14 -23.51
N ASP A 504 4.97 5.17 -22.86
CA ASP A 504 5.61 6.25 -23.64
C ASP A 504 6.97 5.74 -24.16
N GLU A 505 7.80 5.12 -23.31
CA GLU A 505 9.12 4.60 -23.67
C GLU A 505 9.42 3.25 -23.01
N SER A 506 9.97 2.31 -23.78
CA SER A 506 10.43 1.02 -23.27
C SER A 506 11.75 0.56 -23.87
N ASN A 507 12.58 -0.12 -23.08
CA ASN A 507 13.87 -0.66 -23.54
C ASN A 507 13.79 -2.09 -24.12
N ALA A 508 12.60 -2.69 -24.11
CA ALA A 508 12.31 -4.00 -24.66
C ALA A 508 10.88 -4.04 -25.21
N SER A 509 10.57 -5.10 -25.96
CA SER A 509 9.27 -5.28 -26.62
C SER A 509 8.13 -5.41 -25.62
N LEU A 510 6.96 -4.88 -25.97
CA LEU A 510 5.72 -5.13 -25.26
C LEU A 510 5.05 -6.42 -25.74
N ALA A 511 3.96 -6.82 -25.07
CA ALA A 511 3.26 -8.05 -25.41
C ALA A 511 2.86 -8.08 -26.90
N PRO A 512 3.12 -9.20 -27.60
CA PRO A 512 2.57 -9.39 -28.94
C PRO A 512 1.06 -9.55 -28.79
N MET A 513 0.29 -8.56 -29.25
CA MET A 513 -1.14 -8.77 -29.39
C MET A 513 -1.41 -9.44 -30.73
N MET A 514 -1.99 -10.62 -30.68
CA MET A 514 -2.55 -11.26 -31.87
C MET A 514 -3.92 -10.66 -32.14
N THR A 515 -4.14 -10.28 -33.39
CA THR A 515 -5.48 -9.98 -33.91
C THR A 515 -6.36 -11.22 -33.73
N THR A 516 -7.57 -11.06 -33.19
CA THR A 516 -8.50 -12.16 -32.90
C THR A 516 -9.94 -11.72 -33.11
N SER A 517 -10.74 -12.53 -33.81
CA SER A 517 -12.14 -12.18 -34.12
C SER A 517 -13.06 -12.23 -32.90
N SER A 518 -12.75 -13.06 -31.91
CA SER A 518 -13.57 -13.22 -30.69
C SER A 518 -13.57 -11.99 -29.77
N LYS A 519 -12.66 -11.04 -30.00
CA LYS A 519 -12.50 -9.82 -29.20
C LYS A 519 -12.62 -8.53 -30.00
N ALA A 520 -12.98 -8.62 -31.28
CA ALA A 520 -13.12 -7.46 -32.17
C ALA A 520 -14.02 -6.37 -31.57
N SER A 521 -15.05 -6.77 -30.83
CA SER A 521 -16.03 -5.87 -30.21
C SER A 521 -15.56 -5.02 -29.05
N HIS A 522 -14.32 -5.23 -28.62
CA HIS A 522 -13.70 -4.45 -27.56
C HIS A 522 -12.73 -3.44 -28.14
N ILE A 523 -13.24 -2.45 -28.87
CA ILE A 523 -12.48 -1.37 -29.55
C ILE A 523 -11.56 -0.52 -28.65
N TYR A 524 -11.64 -0.68 -27.33
CA TYR A 524 -10.78 -0.03 -26.35
C TYR A 524 -9.61 -0.91 -25.93
N GLN A 525 -9.56 -2.19 -26.33
CA GLN A 525 -8.44 -3.06 -26.02
C GLN A 525 -7.24 -2.73 -26.89
N GLY A 526 -6.06 -2.72 -26.29
CA GLY A 526 -4.82 -2.60 -27.04
C GLY A 526 -3.59 -2.41 -26.16
N ILE A 527 -2.44 -2.76 -26.73
CA ILE A 527 -1.12 -2.50 -26.14
C ILE A 527 -0.35 -1.63 -27.13
N GLY A 528 0.16 -0.49 -26.69
CA GLY A 528 0.98 0.37 -27.54
C GLY A 528 2.16 1.01 -26.83
N CYS A 529 3.15 1.41 -27.63
CA CYS A 529 4.33 2.12 -27.21
C CYS A 529 4.68 3.24 -28.21
N ASN A 530 5.17 4.39 -27.75
CA ASN A 530 5.75 5.39 -28.66
C ASN A 530 7.20 5.11 -29.05
N SER A 531 7.97 4.47 -28.16
CA SER A 531 9.37 4.10 -28.37
C SER A 531 9.61 2.69 -27.82
N GLU A 532 9.27 1.65 -28.59
CA GLU A 532 9.39 0.25 -28.19
C GLU A 532 10.77 -0.33 -28.52
N GLY A 533 11.59 -0.56 -27.50
CA GLY A 533 12.92 -1.19 -27.63
C GLY A 533 13.96 -0.32 -28.36
N ALA A 534 13.52 0.68 -29.11
CA ALA A 534 14.33 1.64 -29.82
C ALA A 534 13.61 2.99 -29.90
N ASP A 535 14.38 4.08 -29.82
CA ASP A 535 13.87 5.45 -29.87
C ASP A 535 13.04 5.69 -31.15
N GLY A 536 11.81 6.18 -30.98
CA GLY A 536 10.91 6.53 -32.08
C GLY A 536 10.22 5.34 -32.77
N HIS A 537 10.42 4.11 -32.29
CA HIS A 537 9.68 2.95 -32.77
C HIS A 537 8.28 2.91 -32.14
N PHE A 538 7.29 3.46 -32.85
CA PHE A 538 5.89 3.37 -32.46
C PHE A 538 5.32 1.99 -32.80
N ALA A 539 4.59 1.39 -31.86
CA ALA A 539 3.78 0.21 -32.08
C ALA A 539 2.44 0.31 -31.35
N PHE A 540 1.37 -0.17 -31.98
CA PHE A 540 0.06 -0.34 -31.35
C PHE A 540 -0.61 -1.59 -31.87
N ARG A 541 -1.10 -2.42 -30.95
CA ARG A 541 -1.59 -3.75 -31.26
C ARG A 541 -2.93 -3.95 -30.57
N CYS A 542 -3.95 -4.34 -31.32
CA CYS A 542 -5.31 -4.60 -30.80
C CYS A 542 -5.97 -5.77 -31.54
N ALA A 543 -7.16 -6.19 -31.10
CA ALA A 543 -7.89 -7.29 -31.73
C ALA A 543 -8.26 -6.98 -33.20
N ASN A 544 -8.46 -5.69 -33.51
CA ASN A 544 -8.93 -5.19 -34.81
C ASN A 544 -7.82 -4.79 -35.79
N GLY A 545 -6.55 -4.80 -35.37
CA GLY A 545 -5.46 -4.40 -36.23
C GLY A 545 -4.14 -4.20 -35.49
N LEU A 546 -3.08 -4.12 -36.30
CA LEU A 546 -1.72 -3.83 -35.87
C LEU A 546 -1.26 -2.56 -36.59
N CYS A 547 -0.54 -1.71 -35.85
CA CYS A 547 0.17 -0.56 -36.36
C CYS A 547 1.61 -0.64 -35.84
N ASP A 548 2.58 -0.50 -36.73
CA ASP A 548 4.00 -0.60 -36.37
C ASP A 548 4.82 0.35 -37.23
N THR A 549 5.96 0.84 -36.73
CA THR A 549 6.85 1.70 -37.50
C THR A 549 7.65 0.84 -38.46
N TRP A 550 7.65 1.19 -39.73
CA TRP A 550 8.26 0.38 -40.77
C TRP A 550 9.29 1.18 -41.56
N SER A 551 10.34 0.51 -42.04
CA SER A 551 11.46 1.13 -42.76
C SER A 551 11.07 1.78 -44.10
N VAL A 552 9.83 1.59 -44.55
CA VAL A 552 9.26 2.25 -45.73
C VAL A 552 8.96 3.70 -45.39
N ARG A 553 9.23 4.62 -46.33
CA ARG A 553 8.98 6.06 -46.12
C ARG A 553 8.72 6.79 -47.43
N ARG A 554 7.96 7.89 -47.35
CA ARG A 554 7.74 8.81 -48.47
C ARG A 554 8.93 9.78 -48.59
N THR A 555 9.38 10.07 -49.81
CA THR A 555 10.41 11.08 -50.04
C THR A 555 9.89 12.46 -49.65
N GLY A 556 10.60 13.16 -48.75
CA GLY A 556 10.16 14.43 -48.18
C GLY A 556 9.13 14.30 -47.05
N GLY A 557 8.82 13.07 -46.61
CA GLY A 557 7.96 12.78 -45.45
C GLY A 557 8.74 12.42 -44.20
N GLY A 558 8.11 11.64 -43.32
CA GLY A 558 8.73 11.09 -42.11
C GLY A 558 9.93 10.18 -42.37
N THR A 559 10.71 9.90 -41.32
CA THR A 559 11.88 8.99 -41.39
C THR A 559 11.47 7.53 -41.58
N ALA A 560 10.23 7.19 -41.23
CA ALA A 560 9.60 5.88 -41.35
C ALA A 560 8.08 6.08 -41.51
N ALA A 561 7.38 5.04 -41.98
CA ALA A 561 5.93 5.02 -42.11
C ALA A 561 5.29 4.23 -40.97
N LEU A 562 4.04 4.54 -40.65
CA LEU A 562 3.20 3.68 -39.85
C LEU A 562 2.56 2.62 -40.77
N LYS A 563 2.86 1.34 -40.55
CA LYS A 563 2.26 0.22 -41.28
C LYS A 563 1.05 -0.29 -40.52
N LEU A 564 -0.13 -0.06 -41.07
CA LEU A 564 -1.42 -0.54 -40.56
C LEU A 564 -1.84 -1.80 -41.31
N LEU A 565 -2.25 -2.83 -40.58
CA LEU A 565 -2.77 -4.07 -41.17
C LEU A 565 -3.84 -4.71 -40.29
N ASN A 566 -4.78 -5.40 -40.92
CA ASN A 566 -5.80 -6.23 -40.26
C ASN A 566 -5.99 -7.50 -41.09
N ASN A 567 -5.51 -8.62 -40.57
CA ASN A 567 -5.51 -9.91 -41.26
C ASN A 567 -6.40 -10.96 -40.57
N THR A 568 -7.16 -10.62 -39.53
CA THR A 568 -7.90 -11.62 -38.74
C THR A 568 -9.41 -11.49 -38.75
N CYS A 569 -9.97 -10.28 -38.82
CA CYS A 569 -11.42 -10.14 -38.79
C CYS A 569 -11.92 -9.04 -39.72
N SER A 570 -13.02 -9.34 -40.41
CA SER A 570 -13.82 -8.38 -41.15
C SER A 570 -14.99 -7.98 -40.25
N GLY A 571 -14.96 -6.76 -39.72
CA GLY A 571 -15.94 -6.25 -38.76
C GLY A 571 -16.15 -4.75 -38.89
N ALA A 572 -17.22 -4.22 -38.29
CA ALA A 572 -17.52 -2.78 -38.28
C ALA A 572 -16.66 -1.97 -37.29
N GLU A 573 -15.83 -2.67 -36.51
CA GLU A 573 -15.05 -2.11 -35.41
C GLU A 573 -13.66 -1.70 -35.87
N MET A 574 -13.19 -0.55 -35.41
CA MET A 574 -11.97 0.09 -35.90
C MET A 574 -10.88 0.08 -34.82
N MET A 575 -9.64 -0.19 -35.24
CA MET A 575 -8.46 0.24 -34.51
C MET A 575 -8.44 1.78 -34.47
N VAL A 576 -8.19 2.37 -33.30
CA VAL A 576 -8.17 3.82 -33.12
C VAL A 576 -6.83 4.26 -32.55
N LEU A 577 -6.05 4.98 -33.36
CA LEU A 577 -4.84 5.65 -32.92
C LEU A 577 -5.22 7.04 -32.39
N GLY A 578 -4.89 7.34 -31.12
CA GLY A 578 -5.22 8.60 -30.46
C GLY A 578 -6.51 8.62 -29.64
N ARG A 579 -6.95 7.45 -29.13
CA ARG A 579 -8.08 7.34 -28.19
C ARG A 579 -7.66 7.73 -26.77
N ARG A 580 -8.57 8.38 -26.02
CA ARG A 580 -8.38 8.67 -24.58
C ARG A 580 -7.98 7.40 -23.79
N PRO A 581 -7.09 7.51 -22.78
CA PRO A 581 -6.61 8.75 -22.17
C PRO A 581 -5.54 9.51 -22.97
N PHE A 582 -5.14 9.00 -24.14
CA PHE A 582 -4.13 9.61 -25.01
C PHE A 582 -4.75 10.54 -26.06
N ASN A 583 -3.95 11.52 -26.50
CA ASN A 583 -4.26 12.34 -27.67
C ASN A 583 -3.72 11.65 -28.92
N GLY A 584 -4.29 11.96 -30.08
CA GLY A 584 -3.73 11.53 -31.36
C GLY A 584 -2.48 12.31 -31.74
N MET A 585 -2.09 12.28 -33.01
CA MET A 585 -1.00 13.11 -33.51
C MET A 585 -1.38 14.59 -33.30
N GLN A 586 -0.50 15.35 -32.65
CA GLN A 586 -0.75 16.78 -32.41
C GLN A 586 -0.02 17.64 -33.43
N LEU A 587 -0.79 18.40 -34.21
CA LEU A 587 -0.25 19.37 -35.15
C LEU A 587 -0.44 20.77 -34.58
N THR A 588 0.62 21.57 -34.55
CA THR A 588 0.54 22.96 -34.05
C THR A 588 0.56 23.92 -35.25
N PRO A 589 -0.58 24.55 -35.60
CA PRO A 589 -0.63 25.51 -36.70
C PRO A 589 0.13 26.79 -36.32
N THR A 590 0.72 27.48 -37.30
CA THR A 590 1.41 28.77 -37.07
C THR A 590 0.51 29.97 -37.34
N THR A 591 -0.64 29.78 -38.00
CA THR A 591 -1.56 30.87 -38.32
C THR A 591 -3.02 30.44 -38.15
N THR A 592 -3.92 31.43 -38.07
CA THR A 592 -5.36 31.23 -38.15
C THR A 592 -5.85 31.21 -39.60
N GLY A 593 -7.09 30.79 -39.80
CA GLY A 593 -7.74 30.69 -41.11
C GLY A 593 -7.91 29.24 -41.57
N ARG A 594 -8.31 29.08 -42.84
CA ARG A 594 -8.52 27.76 -43.43
C ARG A 594 -7.17 27.12 -43.77
N HIS A 595 -7.01 25.88 -43.32
CA HIS A 595 -5.87 25.04 -43.64
C HIS A 595 -6.36 23.77 -44.35
N MET A 596 -5.50 23.17 -45.15
CA MET A 596 -5.67 21.83 -45.68
C MET A 596 -4.83 20.87 -44.84
N LEU A 597 -5.49 19.94 -44.16
CA LEU A 597 -4.83 18.80 -43.56
C LEU A 597 -4.50 17.79 -44.67
N LYS A 598 -3.23 17.42 -44.80
CA LYS A 598 -2.77 16.42 -45.77
C LYS A 598 -2.18 15.21 -45.06
N ALA A 599 -2.71 14.02 -45.38
CA ALA A 599 -2.16 12.74 -44.93
C ALA A 599 -1.87 11.84 -46.13
N HIS A 600 -0.60 11.52 -46.34
CA HIS A 600 -0.16 10.67 -47.45
C HIS A 600 -0.18 9.21 -47.04
N ILE A 601 -0.73 8.36 -47.91
CA ILE A 601 -0.74 6.90 -47.72
C ILE A 601 -0.24 6.17 -48.96
N ALA A 602 0.23 4.95 -48.74
CA ALA A 602 0.51 3.99 -49.79
C ALA A 602 0.08 2.60 -49.35
N PHE A 603 -0.62 1.84 -50.20
CA PHE A 603 -1.15 0.53 -49.80
C PHE A 603 -1.03 -0.51 -50.91
N LYS A 604 -1.06 -1.79 -50.52
CA LYS A 604 -1.15 -2.94 -51.44
C LYS A 604 -1.89 -4.10 -50.80
N GLY A 605 -2.32 -5.07 -51.61
CA GLY A 605 -3.05 -6.26 -51.15
C GLY A 605 -4.52 -6.02 -50.79
N TYR A 606 -5.07 -4.85 -51.12
CA TYR A 606 -6.48 -4.54 -50.97
C TYR A 606 -7.19 -4.40 -52.31
N GLY A 607 -8.33 -5.08 -52.47
CA GLY A 607 -8.98 -5.24 -53.77
C GLY A 607 -9.89 -4.09 -54.24
N SER A 608 -10.17 -3.08 -53.40
CA SER A 608 -11.16 -2.05 -53.70
C SER A 608 -10.82 -0.69 -53.09
N PRO A 609 -10.02 0.17 -53.77
CA PRO A 609 -9.68 1.51 -53.29
C PRO A 609 -10.89 2.39 -53.01
N VAL A 610 -12.02 2.13 -53.66
CA VAL A 610 -13.27 2.86 -53.42
C VAL A 610 -13.82 2.64 -52.01
N GLU A 611 -13.36 1.63 -51.27
CA GLU A 611 -13.78 1.42 -49.88
C GLU A 611 -12.92 2.16 -48.85
N LEU A 612 -11.83 2.79 -49.29
CA LEU A 612 -10.89 3.46 -48.40
C LEU A 612 -11.58 4.50 -47.51
N TYR A 613 -12.54 5.26 -48.04
CA TYR A 613 -13.25 6.30 -47.27
C TYR A 613 -13.98 5.74 -46.05
N ARG A 614 -14.47 4.49 -46.09
CA ARG A 614 -15.15 3.85 -44.95
C ARG A 614 -14.23 3.01 -44.06
N GLN A 615 -13.08 2.59 -44.58
CA GLN A 615 -12.13 1.68 -43.90
C GLN A 615 -10.93 2.39 -43.27
N PHE A 616 -10.54 3.56 -43.78
CA PHE A 616 -9.48 4.42 -43.26
C PHE A 616 -10.04 5.83 -43.08
N VAL A 617 -10.29 6.22 -41.83
CA VAL A 617 -10.88 7.52 -41.49
C VAL A 617 -9.88 8.32 -40.67
N VAL A 618 -9.76 9.60 -40.98
CA VAL A 618 -9.00 10.56 -40.17
C VAL A 618 -9.99 11.55 -39.58
N SER A 619 -9.84 11.86 -38.30
CA SER A 619 -10.53 12.98 -37.67
C SER A 619 -9.54 14.01 -37.17
N ALA A 620 -9.86 15.30 -37.30
CA ALA A 620 -9.09 16.39 -36.74
C ALA A 620 -9.98 17.19 -35.77
N THR A 621 -9.50 17.41 -34.54
CA THR A 621 -10.22 18.21 -33.54
C THR A 621 -9.51 19.54 -33.32
N VAL A 622 -10.25 20.64 -33.47
CA VAL A 622 -9.78 22.01 -33.23
C VAL A 622 -10.69 22.67 -32.20
N LYS A 623 -10.20 22.90 -30.97
CA LYS A 623 -10.98 23.47 -29.86
C LYS A 623 -12.40 22.88 -29.70
N GLY A 624 -12.52 21.56 -29.80
CA GLY A 624 -13.79 20.85 -29.66
C GLY A 624 -14.65 20.75 -30.94
N LYS A 625 -14.30 21.46 -32.02
CA LYS A 625 -14.88 21.22 -33.35
C LYS A 625 -14.15 20.06 -34.02
N VAL A 626 -14.90 19.06 -34.48
CA VAL A 626 -14.35 17.83 -35.09
C VAL A 626 -14.65 17.81 -36.59
N TYR A 627 -13.63 17.55 -37.38
CA TYR A 627 -13.70 17.33 -38.82
C TYR A 627 -13.42 15.85 -39.10
N TYR A 628 -14.16 15.26 -40.02
CA TYR A 628 -14.00 13.86 -40.46
C TYR A 628 -13.67 13.80 -41.94
N SER A 629 -12.69 12.97 -42.31
CA SER A 629 -12.25 12.75 -43.68
C SER A 629 -13.37 12.28 -44.60
N THR A 630 -14.34 11.53 -44.08
CA THR A 630 -15.51 11.03 -44.81
C THR A 630 -16.51 12.09 -45.22
N LEU A 631 -16.59 13.19 -44.47
CA LEU A 631 -17.58 14.24 -44.66
C LEU A 631 -16.97 15.49 -45.30
N HIS A 632 -15.74 15.80 -44.92
CA HIS A 632 -15.08 17.06 -45.28
C HIS A 632 -13.90 16.83 -46.23
N GLY A 633 -13.31 15.64 -46.21
CA GLY A 633 -12.11 15.33 -46.96
C GLY A 633 -12.39 14.70 -48.33
N ARG A 634 -11.32 14.58 -49.11
CA ARG A 634 -11.28 13.81 -50.36
C ARG A 634 -9.97 13.04 -50.46
N TRP A 635 -10.03 11.88 -51.10
CA TRP A 635 -8.83 11.16 -51.54
C TRP A 635 -8.48 11.62 -52.95
N ALA A 636 -7.23 12.02 -53.15
CA ALA A 636 -6.69 12.40 -54.45
C ALA A 636 -5.55 11.46 -54.86
N ASP A 637 -5.31 11.37 -56.17
CA ASP A 637 -4.18 10.64 -56.71
C ASP A 637 -2.86 11.24 -56.19
N ASP A 638 -1.96 10.37 -55.75
CA ASP A 638 -0.62 10.74 -55.26
C ASP A 638 0.45 9.89 -55.95
N SER A 639 0.19 9.46 -57.18
CA SER A 639 1.11 8.67 -58.00
C SER A 639 2.48 9.31 -58.23
N ALA A 640 2.59 10.63 -58.04
CA ALA A 640 3.85 11.37 -58.08
C ALA A 640 4.73 11.18 -56.82
N SER A 641 4.16 10.76 -55.69
CA SER A 641 4.91 10.51 -54.47
C SER A 641 5.75 9.24 -54.58
N SER A 642 7.06 9.38 -54.32
CA SER A 642 8.00 8.27 -54.27
C SER A 642 8.10 7.70 -52.87
N TRP A 643 7.86 6.39 -52.73
CA TRP A 643 8.04 5.63 -51.51
C TRP A 643 9.27 4.73 -51.62
N VAL A 644 10.11 4.73 -50.58
CA VAL A 644 11.40 4.04 -50.54
C VAL A 644 11.26 2.73 -49.75
N ASN A 645 12.04 1.71 -50.11
CA ASN A 645 12.11 0.38 -49.46
C ASN A 645 10.93 -0.57 -49.67
N ASP A 646 9.97 -0.23 -50.53
CA ASP A 646 8.92 -1.15 -51.01
C ASP A 646 8.48 -0.72 -52.43
N SER A 647 7.89 -1.64 -53.20
CA SER A 647 7.40 -1.43 -54.57
C SER A 647 5.94 -1.86 -54.71
N ASP A 648 5.36 -1.54 -55.88
CA ASP A 648 4.01 -1.98 -56.26
C ASP A 648 2.91 -1.46 -55.31
N LEU A 649 3.07 -0.21 -54.88
CA LEU A 649 2.16 0.50 -53.99
C LEU A 649 1.18 1.35 -54.80
N THR A 650 -0.07 1.42 -54.35
CA THR A 650 -1.03 2.45 -54.77
C THR A 650 -0.94 3.62 -53.81
N GLN A 651 -0.57 4.81 -54.30
CA GLN A 651 -0.40 6.02 -53.50
C GLN A 651 -1.63 6.92 -53.57
N LEU A 652 -2.06 7.44 -52.42
CA LEU A 652 -3.13 8.43 -52.33
C LEU A 652 -2.80 9.48 -51.26
N VAL A 653 -3.37 10.67 -51.40
CA VAL A 653 -3.33 11.72 -50.37
C VAL A 653 -4.75 12.05 -49.92
N LEU A 654 -4.95 12.05 -48.60
CA LEU A 654 -6.16 12.62 -48.01
C LEU A 654 -5.98 14.13 -47.88
N GLU A 655 -6.88 14.88 -48.49
CA GLU A 655 -6.98 16.33 -48.34
C GLU A 655 -8.25 16.67 -47.58
N MET A 656 -8.13 17.27 -46.39
CA MET A 656 -9.27 17.67 -45.57
C MET A 656 -9.16 19.15 -45.14
N PRO A 657 -10.08 20.02 -45.56
CA PRO A 657 -10.10 21.41 -45.12
C PRO A 657 -10.51 21.49 -43.63
N VAL A 658 -9.73 22.25 -42.87
CA VAL A 658 -9.91 22.47 -41.43
C VAL A 658 -9.83 23.97 -41.17
N ASP A 659 -10.88 24.54 -40.59
CA ASP A 659 -10.86 25.96 -40.19
C ASP A 659 -10.25 26.11 -38.79
N ILE A 660 -9.18 26.89 -38.70
CA ILE A 660 -8.43 27.18 -37.47
C ILE A 660 -8.77 28.60 -37.03
N ALA A 661 -9.73 28.75 -36.14
CA ALA A 661 -10.17 30.06 -35.66
C ALA A 661 -9.11 30.74 -34.78
N GLU A 662 -8.36 29.95 -34.01
CA GLU A 662 -7.30 30.39 -33.12
C GLU A 662 -6.15 29.39 -33.18
N VAL A 663 -4.91 29.87 -33.03
CA VAL A 663 -3.73 29.01 -32.99
C VAL A 663 -3.79 28.12 -31.75
N SER A 664 -4.12 26.85 -31.96
CA SER A 664 -4.20 25.82 -30.92
C SER A 664 -3.85 24.46 -31.51
N PRO A 665 -3.40 23.48 -30.69
CA PRO A 665 -3.15 22.12 -31.16
C PRO A 665 -4.36 21.52 -31.90
N VAL A 666 -4.10 20.88 -33.02
CA VAL A 666 -5.05 20.08 -33.78
C VAL A 666 -4.78 18.62 -33.48
N ASP A 667 -5.71 17.95 -32.79
CA ASP A 667 -5.58 16.52 -32.47
C ASP A 667 -6.08 15.68 -33.65
N VAL A 668 -5.19 14.91 -34.26
CA VAL A 668 -5.48 14.02 -35.40
C VAL A 668 -5.57 12.57 -34.95
N ARG A 669 -6.71 11.93 -35.19
CA ARG A 669 -6.93 10.50 -34.91
C ARG A 669 -7.07 9.72 -36.20
N VAL A 670 -6.57 8.49 -36.18
CA VAL A 670 -6.66 7.54 -37.29
C VAL A 670 -7.55 6.38 -36.87
N TYR A 671 -8.51 6.04 -37.71
CA TYR A 671 -9.40 4.91 -37.55
C TYR A 671 -9.19 3.94 -38.71
N PHE A 672 -8.98 2.67 -38.40
CA PHE A 672 -8.62 1.66 -39.39
C PHE A 672 -9.35 0.34 -39.16
N ALA A 673 -10.00 -0.20 -40.20
CA ALA A 673 -10.71 -1.48 -40.17
C ALA A 673 -10.51 -2.34 -41.43
N TRP A 674 -9.59 -1.96 -42.33
CA TRP A 674 -9.50 -2.62 -43.63
C TRP A 674 -8.95 -4.04 -43.54
N TYR A 675 -9.84 -5.03 -43.60
CA TYR A 675 -9.47 -6.45 -43.55
C TYR A 675 -8.92 -6.94 -44.89
N ALA A 676 -7.74 -7.56 -44.85
CA ALA A 676 -7.21 -8.40 -45.93
C ALA A 676 -6.12 -9.35 -45.39
N SER A 677 -6.13 -10.61 -45.85
CA SER A 677 -5.19 -11.66 -45.43
C SER A 677 -3.70 -11.29 -45.65
N GLY A 678 -3.41 -10.41 -46.61
CA GLY A 678 -2.05 -9.91 -46.89
C GLY A 678 -1.99 -8.41 -47.23
N GLY A 679 -3.06 -7.66 -46.94
CA GLY A 679 -3.12 -6.23 -47.24
C GLY A 679 -2.58 -5.39 -46.09
N PHE A 680 -2.00 -4.24 -46.44
CA PHE A 680 -1.54 -3.24 -45.48
C PHE A 680 -1.54 -1.83 -46.08
N VAL A 681 -1.59 -0.83 -45.20
CA VAL A 681 -1.51 0.59 -45.53
C VAL A 681 -0.30 1.18 -44.81
N TYR A 682 0.57 1.86 -45.54
CA TYR A 682 1.54 2.79 -44.98
C TYR A 682 0.90 4.17 -44.86
N LEU A 683 0.99 4.77 -43.68
CA LEU A 683 0.69 6.18 -43.42
C LEU A 683 2.01 6.91 -43.17
N ASP A 684 2.23 8.01 -43.89
CA ASP A 684 3.31 8.95 -43.58
C ASP A 684 2.96 9.69 -42.27
N PRO A 685 3.73 9.54 -41.17
CA PRO A 685 3.43 10.20 -39.92
C PRO A 685 3.62 11.73 -39.99
N ALA A 686 4.29 12.25 -41.02
CA ALA A 686 4.42 13.68 -41.27
C ALA A 686 3.12 14.29 -41.84
N VAL A 687 2.02 14.23 -41.07
CA VAL A 687 0.74 14.86 -41.44
C VAL A 687 0.90 16.38 -41.43
N GLU A 688 0.48 17.04 -42.50
CA GLU A 688 0.74 18.47 -42.72
C GLU A 688 -0.53 19.33 -42.54
N LEU A 689 -0.34 20.57 -42.08
CA LEU A 689 -1.34 21.64 -42.16
C LEU A 689 -0.86 22.73 -43.11
N VAL A 690 -1.40 22.76 -44.31
CA VAL A 690 -1.03 23.74 -45.36
C VAL A 690 -2.05 24.87 -45.38
N LYS A 691 -1.63 26.11 -45.17
CA LYS A 691 -2.54 27.27 -45.25
C LYS A 691 -3.10 27.43 -46.67
N LEU A 692 -4.41 27.64 -46.78
CA LEU A 692 -5.10 27.92 -48.04
C LEU A 692 -5.20 29.42 -48.35
#